data_AF-A0A2W7AE01-F1
#
_entry.id   AF-A0A2W7AE01-F1
#
_cell.length_a   1.000
_cell.length_b   1.000
_cell.length_c   1.000
_cell.angle_alpha   90.00
_cell.angle_beta   90.00
_cell.angle_gamma   90.00
#
_symmetry.space_group_name_H-M   'P 1'
#
loop_
_entity.id
_entity.type
_entity.pdbx_description
1 polymer ?
#
loop_
_entity_poly.entity_id
_entity_poly.type
_entity_poly.pdbx_seq_one_letter_code
_entity_poly.pdbx_strand_id
1 'polypeptide(L)'
;MPKNQWESTKKLLLTSILSLIAFPVYAQTIIPANDGIGTIVTPSGNQFDIHGGQFSADRQNLFHSLERFNLNQGQIANFLANPGIRNILSRVVGGEASVIDGLIRVTGGNANLFLINPAGILFGSNASLNVPAAFTATTANGVGFGDHWFNVVGSNDYSRLLGNPDAFAFTMPQPGVIANFGNLAVGTGQNLTLIGGTILNMGQLSAPGGQITVAAIPGTSVARIGQAGGLLTLELQLPSDATTVAPWTMPVASLPRLLTGSGIAEATKVVVNPDGTIQLIGSNTRIPTDAGTAIVSGTINTSGIAPGQIGGSANVLGDRVALVGATINASGTNGGGTVRIGGDYQGKGSMPNAARTFVSRDSVIGADALQSGNGGKVIVWADQTTGFYGKINARGAQNTGKGGFVEVSGKQTLIFDGLVNVSASNENFGTLLLDPTNITISNNPSTPGVNASLIDILLSDISQDEFVGADITIDAAILQAQAGNIRLEATNNITIEAGVMLTFDPGGSIMFVADADRDAVGNFVMDANSTLNTSGRSLTITAAGVQIDDGTINAGIGDVTLQPSTLNSSISVGDNAIDETRGPIPAGTPNFYLTTTELTNLDSLGTVTIGSPGSTGTGVVSLRNLGPRPGLPSLSDESFNLTVRGGDVYFNQAVVSGNPNFSTDTDPIVQLPRDKTAQFISTGTIFAGNNQEVGIDGDNGKILFDAVNGVGVLFDNPYPVPNSSGIGFSAKNVAARTQFGNLLLTSSRTDLVVSSVDGVDGITAPNGQIVLENIRLENSSITINAPIRGSRDISIGGFNTDSVSLNSAVTSDNGNIVFEAPVVLGVGVGSVSTNGGNIRFDETVDGNQSLNLNTNGGSVQLNGAVGAVAPLSGLTIANAGNVTASAPVTVGVEGIAIRANGTVFTGNLNSSGDSGGSVLIKAGTSITTGIVDSSGRFGNGGNVTLDSPGDIQVNSINAQGGSSGRGGNVDITTERFFRAGGMFSDRNGIQASISTAGGVAGGSITIRHDGGLRGTPFVVGNATVNGTAGAITTGSDNTIFPVRSFPGSYTQGITRIITQDLRPPLTFPDSDQPNPLLPEGDSDSPFFKSAAQDPNQAFETETAFTQEFDNYLGKKTRSKTLREIQSELRSIEKKTGIKTALIYLSCKPKKDDIVIWEFGKQKCDGVPEDEDFLRVEMITAEQYTSILPRYEGREDKKNIQYKEVVDTGIDLYKDITNVRNQEDYKEAAKKLYQWIIKPLEPTLKREGINNLAFIASRYLRSEDV
;
A
#
# COMPACT_ATOMS: atom_id res chain seq x y z
N MET A 1 45.50 49.74 86.62
CA MET A 1 46.67 50.62 86.43
C MET A 1 47.90 49.73 86.16
N PRO A 2 48.92 50.12 85.35
CA PRO A 2 48.87 50.72 84.00
C PRO A 2 50.08 50.38 83.03
N LYS A 3 49.94 50.78 81.74
CA LYS A 3 50.87 51.51 80.80
C LYS A 3 52.14 50.89 80.13
N ASN A 4 52.07 50.79 78.79
CA ASN A 4 52.77 51.53 77.70
C ASN A 4 54.29 51.86 77.70
N GLN A 5 54.90 51.54 76.54
CA GLN A 5 55.57 52.44 75.53
C GLN A 5 57.03 52.18 75.06
N TRP A 6 57.23 52.58 73.80
CA TRP A 6 58.25 52.27 72.78
C TRP A 6 59.51 53.17 72.78
N GLU A 7 60.43 52.86 71.84
CA GLU A 7 61.57 53.61 71.24
C GLU A 7 62.97 53.07 71.63
N SER A 8 64.02 53.05 70.80
CA SER A 8 64.28 52.75 69.38
C SER A 8 65.81 52.86 69.17
N THR A 9 66.33 52.29 68.08
CA THR A 9 67.64 52.58 67.45
C THR A 9 68.96 52.32 68.22
N LYS A 10 69.68 51.27 67.80
CA LYS A 10 71.11 51.29 67.37
C LYS A 10 71.65 49.86 67.25
N LYS A 11 71.83 49.38 66.02
CA LYS A 11 72.94 48.48 65.61
C LYS A 11 72.89 48.32 64.09
N LEU A 12 73.36 49.38 63.42
CA LEU A 12 73.75 49.39 62.01
C LEU A 12 75.28 49.21 61.98
N LEU A 13 75.76 48.49 60.96
CA LEU A 13 77.18 48.25 60.60
C LEU A 13 77.92 47.13 61.34
N LEU A 14 77.64 45.86 60.95
CA LEU A 14 78.72 44.90 60.67
C LEU A 14 78.24 43.66 59.87
N THR A 15 77.68 43.84 58.66
CA THR A 15 77.52 42.74 57.68
C THR A 15 77.42 43.29 56.26
N SER A 16 78.48 44.00 55.82
CA SER A 16 78.76 44.19 54.40
C SER A 16 79.79 43.12 54.00
N ILE A 17 79.48 42.35 52.95
CA ILE A 17 80.16 41.16 52.39
C ILE A 17 79.43 39.84 52.73
N LEU A 18 78.19 39.70 52.25
CA LEU A 18 77.63 38.48 51.63
C LEU A 18 76.28 38.81 50.95
N SER A 19 76.30 39.76 50.02
CA SER A 19 75.16 40.04 49.15
C SER A 19 75.69 40.10 47.72
N LEU A 20 75.56 38.98 47.00
CA LEU A 20 75.31 38.88 45.56
C LEU A 20 75.39 37.39 45.19
N ILE A 21 74.21 36.75 45.09
CA ILE A 21 73.72 35.85 44.03
C ILE A 21 72.31 35.47 44.52
N ALA A 22 71.33 36.33 44.24
CA ALA A 22 69.94 35.91 44.19
C ALA A 22 69.65 35.67 42.72
N PHE A 23 69.58 34.40 42.32
CA PHE A 23 69.01 34.07 41.01
C PHE A 23 67.55 34.56 40.98
N PRO A 24 67.06 35.13 39.88
CA PRO A 24 65.62 35.29 39.72
C PRO A 24 64.99 33.89 39.83
N VAL A 25 64.20 33.66 40.88
CA VAL A 25 63.33 32.49 40.95
C VAL A 25 62.22 32.75 39.95
N TYR A 26 62.38 32.27 38.72
CA TYR A 26 61.27 32.16 37.78
C TYR A 26 60.28 31.17 38.41
N ALA A 27 59.08 31.64 38.76
CA ALA A 27 57.99 30.75 39.13
C ALA A 27 57.75 29.78 37.96
N GLN A 28 58.07 28.51 38.13
CA GLN A 28 57.95 27.51 37.06
C GLN A 28 56.46 27.26 36.77
N THR A 29 56.09 27.40 35.49
CA THR A 29 54.71 27.30 35.02
C THR A 29 54.26 25.84 34.87
N ILE A 30 55.19 24.92 34.57
CA ILE A 30 54.95 23.46 34.56
C ILE A 30 55.97 22.79 35.47
N ILE A 31 55.49 21.97 36.41
CA ILE A 31 56.31 21.28 37.41
C ILE A 31 56.02 19.78 37.34
N PRO A 32 57.02 18.91 37.06
CA PRO A 32 56.81 17.46 37.10
C PRO A 32 56.53 16.97 38.53
N ALA A 33 55.64 15.99 38.69
CA ALA A 33 55.35 15.41 40.00
C ALA A 33 56.52 14.54 40.48
N ASN A 34 56.84 14.64 41.77
CA ASN A 34 57.82 13.75 42.41
C ASN A 34 57.14 12.48 42.95
N ASP A 35 56.52 11.71 42.07
CA ASP A 35 55.72 10.52 42.38
C ASP A 35 56.28 9.22 41.76
N GLY A 36 57.50 9.27 41.23
CA GLY A 36 58.18 8.11 40.64
C GLY A 36 57.80 7.78 39.20
N ILE A 37 56.91 8.56 38.57
CA ILE A 37 56.51 8.35 37.16
C ILE A 37 57.61 8.74 36.16
N GLY A 38 58.58 9.55 36.59
CA GLY A 38 59.73 9.91 35.76
C GLY A 38 59.37 10.85 34.61
N THR A 39 58.35 11.70 34.80
CA THR A 39 58.04 12.78 33.86
C THR A 39 59.13 13.85 33.95
N ILE A 40 59.66 14.26 32.80
CA ILE A 40 60.73 15.24 32.68
C ILE A 40 60.20 16.43 31.88
N VAL A 41 60.44 17.64 32.39
CA VAL A 41 60.09 18.89 31.73
C VAL A 41 61.39 19.65 31.47
N THR A 42 61.75 19.81 30.20
CA THR A 42 62.95 20.56 29.79
C THR A 42 62.53 21.90 29.19
N PRO A 43 62.82 23.04 29.86
CA PRO A 43 62.58 24.36 29.29
C PRO A 43 63.58 24.67 28.17
N SER A 44 63.08 25.18 27.06
CA SER A 44 63.83 25.72 25.92
C SER A 44 63.22 27.06 25.50
N GLY A 45 63.66 28.15 26.14
CA GLY A 45 63.04 29.47 25.97
C GLY A 45 61.61 29.47 26.49
N ASN A 46 60.64 29.84 25.64
CA ASN A 46 59.21 29.82 25.97
C ASN A 46 58.54 28.45 25.75
N GLN A 47 59.29 27.44 25.28
CA GLN A 47 58.79 26.09 25.08
C GLN A 47 59.21 25.17 26.24
N PHE A 48 58.30 24.31 26.68
CA PHE A 48 58.52 23.29 27.70
C PHE A 48 58.33 21.91 27.06
N ASP A 49 59.43 21.18 26.86
CA ASP A 49 59.39 19.83 26.28
C ASP A 49 59.13 18.79 27.38
N ILE A 50 57.96 18.16 27.31
CA ILE A 50 57.49 17.13 28.25
C ILE A 50 57.78 15.76 27.65
N HIS A 51 58.59 14.97 28.34
CA HIS A 51 59.04 13.64 27.92
C HIS A 51 59.36 12.77 29.15
N GLY A 52 59.94 11.57 28.93
CA GLY A 52 60.04 10.55 29.98
C GLY A 52 58.67 9.92 30.23
N GLY A 53 58.32 9.67 31.49
CA GLY A 53 57.04 9.08 31.88
C GLY A 53 57.03 7.54 31.93
N GLN A 54 55.85 6.97 32.10
CA GLN A 54 55.62 5.52 32.15
C GLN A 54 54.82 5.03 30.95
N PHE A 55 55.11 3.81 30.50
CA PHE A 55 54.39 3.18 29.39
C PHE A 55 53.48 2.05 29.88
N SER A 56 52.39 1.84 29.16
CA SER A 56 51.66 0.57 29.21
C SER A 56 52.52 -0.61 28.71
N ALA A 57 52.13 -1.85 29.02
CA ALA A 57 52.90 -3.02 28.60
C ALA A 57 52.97 -3.18 27.07
N ASP A 58 51.94 -2.75 26.35
CA ASP A 58 51.89 -2.68 24.88
C ASP A 58 52.62 -1.45 24.28
N ARG A 59 53.10 -0.54 25.13
CA ARG A 59 53.75 0.73 24.79
C ARG A 59 52.91 1.69 23.93
N GLN A 60 51.60 1.50 23.86
CA GLN A 60 50.70 2.38 23.11
C GLN A 60 50.18 3.56 23.95
N ASN A 61 50.20 3.46 25.28
CA ASN A 61 49.80 4.53 26.19
C ASN A 61 51.03 5.08 26.92
N LEU A 62 51.23 6.40 26.87
CA LEU A 62 52.27 7.14 27.58
C LEU A 62 51.65 7.99 28.68
N PHE A 63 52.08 7.79 29.92
CA PHE A 63 51.55 8.46 31.10
C PHE A 63 52.54 9.48 31.67
N HIS A 64 52.06 10.71 31.84
CA HIS A 64 52.77 11.81 32.49
C HIS A 64 52.07 12.22 33.79
N SER A 65 52.86 12.64 34.77
CA SER A 65 52.38 13.13 36.06
C SER A 65 53.05 14.45 36.40
N LEU A 66 52.24 15.48 36.64
CA LEU A 66 52.65 16.85 36.87
C LEU A 66 52.09 17.33 38.22
N GLU A 67 52.88 18.07 38.98
CA GLU A 67 52.40 18.74 40.18
C GLU A 67 51.58 19.98 39.80
N ARG A 68 52.04 20.73 38.79
CA ARG A 68 51.39 21.93 38.26
C ARG A 68 51.52 21.98 36.74
N PHE A 69 50.47 22.42 36.06
CA PHE A 69 50.47 22.63 34.61
C PHE A 69 49.75 23.94 34.26
N ASN A 70 50.52 25.00 34.06
CA ASN A 70 50.06 26.32 33.63
C ASN A 70 50.87 26.77 32.40
N LEU A 71 50.27 27.62 31.57
CA LEU A 71 50.93 28.30 30.46
C LEU A 71 50.53 29.78 30.45
N ASN A 72 51.51 30.66 30.35
CA ASN A 72 51.29 32.08 30.08
C ASN A 72 51.24 32.34 28.57
N GLN A 73 50.78 33.52 28.18
CA GLN A 73 50.80 34.00 26.79
C GLN A 73 52.15 33.80 26.11
N GLY A 74 52.13 33.17 24.93
CA GLY A 74 53.31 32.89 24.12
C GLY A 74 54.16 31.69 24.58
N GLN A 75 53.78 31.02 25.66
CA GLN A 75 54.43 29.77 26.08
C GLN A 75 53.86 28.55 25.35
N ILE A 76 54.67 27.50 25.22
CA ILE A 76 54.32 26.26 24.52
C ILE A 76 54.57 25.07 25.44
N ALA A 77 53.56 24.25 25.73
CA ALA A 77 53.75 22.90 26.27
C ALA A 77 53.85 21.92 25.11
N ASN A 78 55.00 21.27 24.94
CA ASN A 78 55.24 20.35 23.84
C ASN A 78 55.42 18.92 24.38
N PHE A 79 54.42 18.06 24.18
CA PHE A 79 54.50 16.65 24.51
C PHE A 79 55.27 15.91 23.40
N LEU A 80 56.38 15.27 23.75
CA LEU A 80 57.19 14.51 22.82
C LEU A 80 56.67 13.07 22.74
N ALA A 81 56.14 12.71 21.58
CA ALA A 81 55.66 11.37 21.25
C ALA A 81 56.65 10.63 20.34
N ASN A 82 56.38 9.36 20.10
CA ASN A 82 56.95 8.59 19.01
C ASN A 82 55.81 7.95 18.18
N PRO A 83 56.07 7.43 16.96
CA PRO A 83 55.02 6.89 16.10
C PRO A 83 54.25 5.69 16.67
N GLY A 84 54.78 5.00 17.68
CA GLY A 84 54.12 3.85 18.33
C GLY A 84 53.15 4.23 19.44
N ILE A 85 53.17 5.48 19.91
CA ILE A 85 52.26 5.97 20.95
C ILE A 85 50.92 6.35 20.32
N ARG A 86 49.85 5.78 20.86
CA ARG A 86 48.47 6.06 20.50
C ARG A 86 47.85 7.12 21.39
N ASN A 87 48.07 7.05 22.72
CA ASN A 87 47.49 7.97 23.68
C ASN A 87 48.57 8.52 24.62
N ILE A 88 48.53 9.83 24.86
CA ILE A 88 49.30 10.50 25.90
C ILE A 88 48.31 10.94 26.97
N LEU A 89 48.49 10.48 28.21
CA LEU A 89 47.66 10.86 29.35
C LEU A 89 48.50 11.65 30.35
N SER A 90 48.15 12.92 30.55
CA SER A 90 48.86 13.82 31.46
C SER A 90 47.94 14.22 32.61
N ARG A 91 48.27 13.79 33.83
CA ARG A 91 47.53 14.12 35.04
C ARG A 91 48.20 15.23 35.86
N VAL A 92 47.41 16.08 36.49
CA VAL A 92 47.86 17.08 37.46
C VAL A 92 47.44 16.65 38.87
N VAL A 93 48.41 16.51 39.78
CA VAL A 93 48.21 15.93 41.12
C VAL A 93 48.32 16.94 42.27
N GLY A 94 48.81 18.15 42.01
CA GLY A 94 49.17 19.12 43.06
C GLY A 94 48.02 19.93 43.68
N GLY A 95 46.77 19.67 43.29
CA GLY A 95 45.59 20.32 43.91
C GLY A 95 45.24 21.72 43.38
N GLU A 96 45.99 22.24 42.41
CA GLU A 96 45.72 23.54 41.78
C GLU A 96 45.10 23.38 40.38
N ALA A 97 44.17 24.27 40.04
CA ALA A 97 43.57 24.32 38.72
C ALA A 97 44.60 24.76 37.66
N SER A 98 44.50 24.18 36.46
CA SER A 98 45.37 24.51 35.33
C SER A 98 44.91 25.80 34.64
N VAL A 99 45.76 26.81 34.58
CA VAL A 99 45.54 28.05 33.83
C VAL A 99 46.40 28.04 32.58
N ILE A 100 45.77 27.93 31.41
CA ILE A 100 46.41 27.68 30.12
C ILE A 100 46.09 28.84 29.19
N ASP A 101 47.02 29.76 29.00
CA ASP A 101 46.91 30.90 28.09
C ASP A 101 47.99 30.83 26.99
N GLY A 102 48.31 29.62 26.51
CA GLY A 102 49.37 29.37 25.52
C GLY A 102 49.07 28.18 24.60
N LEU A 103 50.09 27.69 23.89
CA LEU A 103 49.94 26.59 22.93
C LEU A 103 50.22 25.23 23.57
N ILE A 104 49.29 24.28 23.44
CA ILE A 104 49.55 22.86 23.71
C ILE A 104 49.85 22.17 22.39
N ARG A 105 50.98 21.45 22.33
CA ARG A 105 51.46 20.78 21.12
C ARG A 105 51.87 19.33 21.39
N VAL A 106 51.66 18.47 20.40
CA VAL A 106 52.25 17.12 20.35
C VAL A 106 53.17 17.04 19.13
N THR A 107 54.39 16.53 19.30
CA THR A 107 55.34 16.31 18.19
C THR A 107 55.91 14.90 18.21
N GLY A 108 56.35 14.39 17.06
CA GLY A 108 57.04 13.08 16.96
C GLY A 108 56.13 11.85 16.79
N GLY A 109 54.81 12.01 16.78
CA GLY A 109 53.85 10.93 16.56
C GLY A 109 52.44 11.46 16.26
N ASN A 110 51.46 10.56 16.04
CA ASN A 110 50.05 10.88 15.79
C ASN A 110 49.16 10.45 16.97
N ALA A 111 49.53 10.87 18.19
CA ALA A 111 48.88 10.42 19.42
C ALA A 111 47.72 11.34 19.83
N ASN A 112 46.68 10.76 20.44
CA ASN A 112 45.65 11.49 21.17
C ASN A 112 46.24 12.08 22.46
N LEU A 113 45.73 13.21 22.92
CA LEU A 113 46.15 13.84 24.17
C LEU A 113 44.99 13.97 25.16
N PHE A 114 45.17 13.42 26.35
CA PHE A 114 44.27 13.54 27.49
C PHE A 114 44.92 14.41 28.57
N LEU A 115 44.29 15.54 28.89
CA LEU A 115 44.67 16.43 29.98
C LEU A 115 43.70 16.29 31.14
N ILE A 116 44.20 15.86 32.30
CA ILE A 116 43.37 15.48 33.44
C ILE A 116 43.75 16.35 34.64
N ASN A 117 42.82 17.16 35.14
CA ASN A 117 43.01 17.93 36.37
C ASN A 117 41.71 18.05 37.18
N PRO A 118 41.53 17.25 38.25
CA PRO A 118 40.32 17.33 39.09
C PRO A 118 40.06 18.68 39.73
N ALA A 119 41.09 19.51 39.92
CA ALA A 119 40.94 20.84 40.53
C ALA A 119 40.29 21.87 39.58
N GLY A 120 40.28 21.61 38.28
CA GLY A 120 39.73 22.49 37.24
C GLY A 120 40.74 22.89 36.16
N ILE A 121 40.23 23.37 35.03
CA ILE A 121 41.02 23.80 33.86
C ILE A 121 40.41 25.10 33.29
N LEU A 122 41.22 26.13 33.13
CA LEU A 122 40.86 27.37 32.45
C LEU A 122 41.76 27.56 31.22
N PHE A 123 41.15 27.60 30.03
CA PHE A 123 41.80 28.01 28.79
C PHE A 123 41.57 29.50 28.53
N GLY A 124 42.63 30.31 28.60
CA GLY A 124 42.61 31.75 28.35
C GLY A 124 42.39 32.09 26.87
N SER A 125 42.26 33.37 26.54
CA SER A 125 41.97 33.83 25.17
C SER A 125 43.05 33.47 24.14
N ASN A 126 44.30 33.29 24.59
CA ASN A 126 45.42 32.91 23.74
C ASN A 126 45.64 31.39 23.69
N ALA A 127 44.81 30.61 24.40
CA ALA A 127 44.92 29.16 24.40
C ALA A 127 44.64 28.58 23.01
N SER A 128 45.52 27.70 22.55
CA SER A 128 45.39 27.02 21.27
C SER A 128 45.98 25.61 21.31
N LEU A 129 45.56 24.78 20.35
CA LEU A 129 45.99 23.40 20.20
C LEU A 129 46.73 23.20 18.87
N ASN A 130 47.81 22.43 18.91
CA ASN A 130 48.44 21.83 17.75
C ASN A 130 48.67 20.34 18.06
N VAL A 131 47.58 19.59 18.01
CA VAL A 131 47.52 18.16 18.32
C VAL A 131 47.13 17.42 17.03
N PRO A 132 47.87 16.37 16.61
CA PRO A 132 47.66 15.73 15.32
C PRO A 132 46.45 14.78 15.29
N ALA A 133 46.00 14.30 16.46
CA ALA A 133 44.82 13.44 16.63
C ALA A 133 43.80 14.07 17.62
N ALA A 134 43.04 13.26 18.36
CA ALA A 134 42.00 13.75 19.27
C ALA A 134 42.56 14.43 20.53
N PHE A 135 41.80 15.39 21.07
CA PHE A 135 42.11 16.07 22.33
C PHE A 135 40.97 15.90 23.33
N THR A 136 41.30 15.52 24.56
CA THR A 136 40.34 15.43 25.67
C THR A 136 40.85 16.18 26.88
N ALA A 137 40.04 17.09 27.43
CA ALA A 137 40.28 17.73 28.72
C ALA A 137 39.22 17.27 29.72
N THR A 138 39.64 16.85 30.91
CA THR A 138 38.73 16.36 31.94
C THR A 138 39.11 16.76 33.37
N THR A 139 38.08 16.88 34.22
CA THR A 139 38.21 17.04 35.68
C THR A 139 37.85 15.77 36.45
N ALA A 140 37.78 14.63 35.77
CA ALA A 140 37.64 13.32 36.41
C ALA A 140 38.88 12.99 37.26
N ASN A 141 38.68 12.27 38.37
CA ASN A 141 39.77 11.79 39.23
C ASN A 141 40.19 10.34 38.94
N GLY A 142 39.52 9.68 37.98
CA GLY A 142 39.94 8.41 37.40
C GLY A 142 39.58 8.30 35.92
N VAL A 143 40.42 7.60 35.16
CA VAL A 143 40.19 7.25 33.73
C VAL A 143 40.21 5.74 33.57
N GLY A 144 39.15 5.16 33.02
CA GLY A 144 38.96 3.71 32.87
C GLY A 144 39.66 3.12 31.64
N PHE A 145 40.10 1.88 31.77
CA PHE A 145 40.65 1.01 30.73
C PHE A 145 40.13 -0.43 30.98
N GLY A 146 38.91 -0.72 30.55
CA GLY A 146 38.19 -1.93 30.95
C GLY A 146 38.01 -1.97 32.47
N ASP A 147 38.39 -3.08 33.11
CA ASP A 147 38.27 -3.27 34.56
C ASP A 147 39.36 -2.56 35.39
N HIS A 148 40.19 -1.71 34.79
CA HIS A 148 41.30 -1.03 35.44
C HIS A 148 41.15 0.49 35.36
N TRP A 149 41.71 1.20 36.35
CA TRP A 149 41.62 2.64 36.46
C TRP A 149 42.99 3.29 36.52
N PHE A 150 43.19 4.30 35.67
CA PHE A 150 44.22 5.30 35.83
C PHE A 150 43.74 6.38 36.80
N ASN A 151 44.16 6.25 38.05
CA ASN A 151 43.88 7.18 39.14
C ASN A 151 44.72 8.45 39.02
N VAL A 152 44.13 9.61 39.33
CA VAL A 152 44.90 10.86 39.43
C VAL A 152 45.79 10.86 40.68
N VAL A 153 45.29 10.39 41.81
CA VAL A 153 46.05 10.26 43.07
C VAL A 153 46.18 8.80 43.49
N GLY A 154 47.21 8.47 44.26
CA GLY A 154 47.49 7.09 44.66
C GLY A 154 48.26 6.28 43.59
N SER A 155 48.31 4.97 43.79
CA SER A 155 49.08 4.03 42.96
C SER A 155 48.31 3.57 41.72
N ASN A 156 49.03 3.35 40.61
CA ASN A 156 48.50 2.79 39.36
C ASN A 156 49.31 1.58 38.91
N ASP A 157 48.64 0.57 38.34
CA ASP A 157 49.29 -0.52 37.61
C ASP A 157 49.34 -0.20 36.11
N TYR A 158 50.35 0.56 35.71
CA TYR A 158 50.53 1.00 34.32
C TYR A 158 50.59 -0.15 33.31
N SER A 159 51.06 -1.33 33.73
CA SER A 159 51.19 -2.50 32.85
C SER A 159 49.83 -3.04 32.37
N ARG A 160 48.75 -2.75 33.11
CA ARG A 160 47.38 -3.21 32.85
C ARG A 160 46.49 -2.17 32.15
N LEU A 161 46.94 -0.92 32.04
CA LEU A 161 46.20 0.16 31.37
C LEU A 161 46.39 0.10 29.85
N LEU A 162 45.84 -0.96 29.23
CA LEU A 162 46.00 -1.30 27.81
C LEU A 162 44.85 -0.76 26.96
N GLY A 163 45.10 -0.48 25.68
CA GLY A 163 44.06 -0.01 24.76
C GLY A 163 43.71 1.47 24.93
N ASN A 164 42.45 1.84 24.70
CA ASN A 164 41.99 3.23 24.82
C ASN A 164 41.27 3.49 26.15
N PRO A 165 41.30 4.73 26.65
CA PRO A 165 40.36 5.19 27.66
C PRO A 165 38.90 4.94 27.26
N ASP A 166 38.11 4.38 28.18
CA ASP A 166 36.68 4.06 27.96
C ASP A 166 35.74 4.59 29.05
N ALA A 167 36.27 5.19 30.12
CA ALA A 167 35.44 5.80 31.17
C ALA A 167 36.13 6.96 31.90
N PHE A 168 35.33 7.81 32.53
CA PHE A 168 35.76 8.89 33.41
C PHE A 168 34.99 8.80 34.73
N ALA A 169 35.71 8.68 35.85
CA ALA A 169 35.12 8.63 37.19
C ALA A 169 35.20 9.99 37.88
N PHE A 170 34.06 10.43 38.42
CA PHE A 170 33.89 11.65 39.19
C PHE A 170 33.46 11.26 40.60
N THR A 171 34.37 10.79 41.44
CA THR A 171 34.01 10.22 42.75
C THR A 171 33.74 11.30 43.81
N MET A 172 34.06 12.56 43.52
CA MET A 172 33.85 13.71 44.39
C MET A 172 32.45 14.32 44.19
N PRO A 173 31.78 14.83 45.24
CA PRO A 173 30.45 15.45 45.12
C PRO A 173 30.43 16.70 44.22
N GLN A 174 31.54 17.45 44.18
CA GLN A 174 31.68 18.66 43.37
C GLN A 174 32.94 18.55 42.51
N PRO A 175 32.85 18.04 41.28
CA PRO A 175 34.00 17.96 40.39
C PRO A 175 34.44 19.33 39.87
N GLY A 176 35.68 19.41 39.38
CA GLY A 176 36.28 20.65 38.91
C GLY A 176 35.60 21.23 37.67
N VAL A 177 35.79 22.53 37.47
CA VAL A 177 35.23 23.32 36.36
C VAL A 177 36.18 23.34 35.16
N ILE A 178 35.62 23.27 33.95
CA ILE A 178 36.34 23.59 32.70
C ILE A 178 35.78 24.89 32.12
N ALA A 179 36.62 25.93 32.00
CA ALA A 179 36.24 27.19 31.36
C ALA A 179 37.12 27.43 30.12
N ASN A 180 36.51 27.67 28.96
CA ASN A 180 37.22 27.95 27.71
C ASN A 180 36.91 29.33 27.15
N PHE A 181 37.94 30.17 27.02
CA PHE A 181 37.91 31.46 26.35
C PHE A 181 38.75 31.50 25.06
N GLY A 182 39.55 30.45 24.80
CA GLY A 182 40.47 30.36 23.67
C GLY A 182 39.89 29.69 22.44
N ASN A 183 40.76 29.41 21.46
CA ASN A 183 40.43 28.70 20.23
C ASN A 183 41.05 27.30 20.24
N LEU A 184 40.25 26.30 20.61
CA LEU A 184 40.66 24.91 20.68
C LEU A 184 40.24 24.20 19.39
N ALA A 185 41.22 23.80 18.58
CA ALA A 185 40.98 23.18 17.28
C ALA A 185 41.78 21.88 17.10
N VAL A 186 41.14 20.86 16.53
CA VAL A 186 41.78 19.61 16.11
C VAL A 186 41.68 19.43 14.59
N GLY A 187 42.44 18.49 14.04
CA GLY A 187 42.42 18.19 12.60
C GLY A 187 41.07 17.67 12.10
N THR A 188 40.91 17.65 10.78
CA THR A 188 39.70 17.13 10.11
C THR A 188 39.39 15.70 10.52
N GLY A 189 38.13 15.42 10.84
CA GLY A 189 37.64 14.10 11.25
C GLY A 189 38.10 13.65 12.65
N GLN A 190 38.82 14.50 13.40
CA GLN A 190 39.25 14.22 14.78
C GLN A 190 38.22 14.68 15.80
N ASN A 191 38.44 14.30 17.06
CA ASN A 191 37.50 14.59 18.14
C ASN A 191 38.09 15.55 19.17
N LEU A 192 37.23 16.44 19.68
CA LEU A 192 37.54 17.36 20.77
C LEU A 192 36.50 17.17 21.88
N THR A 193 36.97 16.77 23.05
CA THR A 193 36.09 16.44 24.19
C THR A 193 36.45 17.27 25.41
N LEU A 194 35.47 17.98 25.96
CA LEU A 194 35.53 18.64 27.26
C LEU A 194 34.54 17.94 28.19
N ILE A 195 35.03 17.34 29.28
CA ILE A 195 34.18 16.61 30.23
C ILE A 195 34.55 16.91 31.68
N GLY A 196 33.67 17.57 32.43
CA GLY A 196 33.95 18.01 33.79
C GLY A 196 32.69 18.24 34.62
N GLY A 197 32.85 18.71 35.86
CA GLY A 197 31.72 18.96 36.76
C GLY A 197 30.79 20.07 36.25
N THR A 198 31.38 21.18 35.83
CA THR A 198 30.69 22.30 35.20
C THR A 198 31.52 22.73 33.99
N ILE A 199 30.87 23.03 32.87
CA ILE A 199 31.57 23.51 31.67
C ILE A 199 31.03 24.87 31.24
N LEU A 200 31.95 25.80 31.01
CA LEU A 200 31.68 27.12 30.45
C LEU A 200 32.48 27.33 29.16
N ASN A 201 31.83 27.31 28.00
CA ASN A 201 32.48 27.61 26.73
C ASN A 201 32.09 29.01 26.21
N MET A 202 33.05 29.93 26.26
CA MET A 202 32.98 31.31 25.78
C MET A 202 33.87 31.57 24.55
N GLY A 203 34.71 30.59 24.19
CA GLY A 203 35.64 30.61 23.06
C GLY A 203 35.15 29.79 21.86
N GLN A 204 36.10 29.36 21.01
CA GLN A 204 35.82 28.56 19.83
C GLN A 204 36.30 27.11 20.02
N LEU A 205 35.44 26.16 19.68
CA LEU A 205 35.77 24.73 19.55
C LEU A 205 35.62 24.33 18.07
N SER A 206 36.66 23.71 17.48
CA SER A 206 36.67 23.36 16.06
C SER A 206 37.16 21.93 15.80
N ALA A 207 36.35 21.14 15.10
CA ALA A 207 36.68 19.79 14.64
C ALA A 207 36.00 19.53 13.27
N PRO A 208 36.55 20.06 12.17
CA PRO A 208 35.91 19.99 10.85
C PRO A 208 35.58 18.55 10.42
N GLY A 209 34.30 18.27 10.14
CA GLY A 209 33.80 16.92 9.81
C GLY A 209 33.99 15.85 10.91
N GLY A 210 34.46 16.25 12.10
CA GLY A 210 34.72 15.40 13.26
C GLY A 210 33.66 15.56 14.35
N GLN A 211 34.01 15.23 15.59
CA GLN A 211 33.09 15.33 16.73
C GLN A 211 33.57 16.31 17.80
N ILE A 212 32.64 17.13 18.31
CA ILE A 212 32.83 17.93 19.52
C ILE A 212 31.84 17.45 20.58
N THR A 213 32.34 17.12 21.77
CA THR A 213 31.52 16.75 22.93
C THR A 213 31.83 17.66 24.10
N VAL A 214 30.81 18.37 24.58
CA VAL A 214 30.82 19.17 25.81
C VAL A 214 29.86 18.50 26.78
N ALA A 215 30.39 17.86 27.83
CA ALA A 215 29.59 17.08 28.77
C ALA A 215 29.85 17.49 30.22
N ALA A 216 28.85 18.07 30.88
CA ALA A 216 28.90 18.34 32.31
C ALA A 216 28.36 17.16 33.12
N ILE A 217 29.18 16.61 34.02
CA ILE A 217 28.89 15.38 34.75
C ILE A 217 28.68 15.72 36.23
N PRO A 218 27.55 15.31 36.84
CA PRO A 218 27.36 15.43 38.29
C PRO A 218 28.45 14.68 39.07
N GLY A 219 28.64 15.07 40.34
CA GLY A 219 29.51 14.32 41.24
C GLY A 219 29.02 12.90 41.48
N THR A 220 29.88 12.09 42.10
CA THR A 220 29.59 10.69 42.47
C THR A 220 29.09 9.81 41.32
N SER A 221 29.61 10.02 40.11
CA SER A 221 29.12 9.41 38.87
C SER A 221 30.26 8.86 38.00
N VAL A 222 29.92 7.98 37.04
CA VAL A 222 30.84 7.50 36.00
C VAL A 222 30.26 7.80 34.62
N ALA A 223 31.07 8.44 33.78
CA ALA A 223 30.78 8.68 32.37
C ALA A 223 31.50 7.65 31.51
N ARG A 224 30.78 6.79 30.78
CA ARG A 224 31.37 5.80 29.87
C ARG A 224 31.45 6.34 28.44
N ILE A 225 32.53 6.01 27.74
CA ILE A 225 32.88 6.51 26.41
C ILE A 225 32.94 5.33 25.43
N GLY A 226 32.46 5.54 24.21
CA GLY A 226 32.51 4.54 23.15
C GLY A 226 33.81 4.55 22.36
N GLN A 227 33.99 3.55 21.51
CA GLN A 227 35.07 3.60 20.52
C GLN A 227 34.81 4.79 19.58
N ALA A 228 35.81 5.67 19.47
CA ALA A 228 35.76 7.02 18.89
C ALA A 228 35.35 8.17 19.83
N GLY A 229 35.46 8.04 21.16
CA GLY A 229 35.54 9.23 22.04
C GLY A 229 34.22 9.96 22.33
N GLY A 230 33.07 9.43 21.89
CA GLY A 230 31.74 9.95 22.24
C GLY A 230 31.22 9.37 23.56
N LEU A 231 30.53 10.18 24.36
CA LEU A 231 29.86 9.73 25.58
C LEU A 231 28.77 8.70 25.23
N LEU A 232 28.74 7.55 25.89
CA LEU A 232 27.78 6.47 25.61
C LEU A 232 26.70 6.33 26.67
N THR A 233 27.04 6.52 27.95
CA THR A 233 26.09 6.44 29.05
C THR A 233 26.65 7.13 30.29
N LEU A 234 25.76 7.61 31.16
CA LEU A 234 26.08 8.19 32.45
C LEU A 234 25.50 7.30 33.56
N GLU A 235 26.36 6.80 34.44
CA GLU A 235 25.96 6.04 35.63
C GLU A 235 25.99 6.98 36.85
N LEU A 236 24.79 7.28 37.39
CA LEU A 236 24.58 8.20 38.52
C LEU A 236 24.93 7.58 39.89
N GLN A 237 25.43 6.34 39.90
CA GLN A 237 25.99 5.67 41.07
C GLN A 237 27.32 5.05 40.67
N LEU A 238 28.33 5.18 41.53
CA LEU A 238 29.64 4.57 41.29
C LEU A 238 29.48 3.04 41.25
N PRO A 239 29.74 2.40 40.10
CA PRO A 239 29.70 0.94 40.01
C PRO A 239 30.80 0.32 40.88
N SER A 240 30.65 -0.96 41.24
CA SER A 240 31.52 -1.62 42.22
C SER A 240 33.00 -1.64 41.82
N ASP A 241 33.30 -1.66 40.54
CA ASP A 241 34.64 -1.53 39.95
C ASP A 241 35.23 -0.12 40.10
N ALA A 242 34.41 0.93 40.02
CA ALA A 242 34.82 2.33 40.23
C ALA A 242 35.13 2.66 41.71
N THR A 243 34.80 1.79 42.66
CA THR A 243 35.21 1.94 44.07
C THR A 243 36.72 1.81 44.29
N THR A 244 37.44 1.27 43.31
CA THR A 244 38.92 1.22 43.30
C THR A 244 39.56 2.57 42.94
N VAL A 245 38.76 3.55 42.50
CA VAL A 245 39.24 4.89 42.18
C VAL A 245 39.56 5.64 43.47
N ALA A 246 40.79 6.13 43.59
CA ALA A 246 41.24 6.84 44.79
C ALA A 246 40.48 8.18 44.97
N PRO A 247 39.96 8.47 46.17
CA PRO A 247 39.19 9.68 46.42
C PRO A 247 40.09 10.92 46.33
N TRP A 248 39.63 11.93 45.60
CA TRP A 248 40.28 13.23 45.55
C TRP A 248 39.89 14.07 46.78
N THR A 249 40.85 14.39 47.64
CA THR A 249 40.63 15.16 48.88
C THR A 249 41.22 16.57 48.85
N MET A 250 41.87 16.96 47.75
CA MET A 250 42.45 18.29 47.60
C MET A 250 41.37 19.31 47.19
N PRO A 251 41.56 20.62 47.48
CA PRO A 251 40.60 21.66 47.12
C PRO A 251 40.27 21.67 45.63
N VAL A 252 39.01 21.93 45.31
CA VAL A 252 38.51 22.11 43.93
C VAL A 252 38.22 23.60 43.72
N ALA A 253 38.61 24.18 42.58
CA ALA A 253 38.31 25.58 42.32
C ALA A 253 36.86 25.74 41.86
N SER A 254 36.08 26.57 42.56
CA SER A 254 34.77 27.01 42.06
C SER A 254 34.95 27.93 40.85
N LEU A 255 33.94 28.01 39.98
CA LEU A 255 33.99 28.87 38.79
C LEU A 255 34.29 30.35 39.16
N PRO A 256 33.66 30.98 40.16
CA PRO A 256 33.98 32.36 40.54
C PRO A 256 35.44 32.53 40.98
N ARG A 257 35.97 31.56 41.73
CA ARG A 257 37.37 31.56 42.20
C ARG A 257 38.34 31.36 41.04
N LEU A 258 37.99 30.51 40.07
CA LEU A 258 38.81 30.27 38.88
C LEU A 258 38.88 31.50 37.97
N LEU A 259 37.78 32.25 37.85
CA LEU A 259 37.69 33.48 37.07
C LEU A 259 38.36 34.69 37.75
N THR A 260 38.29 34.80 39.08
CA THR A 260 38.84 35.95 39.83
C THR A 260 40.27 35.74 40.34
N GLY A 261 40.66 34.49 40.61
CA GLY A 261 41.93 34.13 41.24
C GLY A 261 43.07 33.81 40.27
N SER A 262 42.82 33.76 38.96
CA SER A 262 43.78 33.30 37.95
C SER A 262 44.69 34.40 37.37
N GLY A 263 44.43 35.68 37.67
CA GLY A 263 45.30 36.81 37.24
C GLY A 263 45.27 37.13 35.74
N ILE A 264 44.43 36.45 34.97
CA ILE A 264 44.22 36.63 33.53
C ILE A 264 43.10 37.66 33.34
N ALA A 265 43.38 38.74 32.62
CA ALA A 265 42.49 39.91 32.47
C ALA A 265 41.23 39.66 31.59
N GLU A 266 40.92 38.40 31.27
CA GLU A 266 39.93 37.98 30.27
C GLU A 266 38.50 37.83 30.83
N ALA A 267 38.29 38.21 32.11
CA ALA A 267 36.96 38.44 32.70
C ALA A 267 36.23 39.66 32.10
N THR A 268 36.51 40.04 30.85
CA THR A 268 35.81 41.10 30.12
C THR A 268 34.48 40.64 29.54
N LYS A 269 34.18 39.33 29.59
CA LYS A 269 32.89 38.75 29.16
C LYS A 269 32.01 38.25 30.31
N VAL A 270 32.50 38.23 31.54
CA VAL A 270 31.76 37.76 32.73
C VAL A 270 32.12 38.61 33.95
N VAL A 271 31.11 39.08 34.68
CA VAL A 271 31.24 39.76 35.97
C VAL A 271 30.99 38.75 37.09
N VAL A 272 31.81 38.80 38.15
CA VAL A 272 31.49 38.15 39.42
C VAL A 272 30.86 39.20 40.33
N ASN A 273 29.60 39.02 40.68
CA ASN A 273 28.86 39.93 41.53
C ASN A 273 29.32 39.82 43.00
N PRO A 274 29.10 40.86 43.82
CA PRO A 274 29.43 40.83 45.24
C PRO A 274 28.73 39.72 46.04
N ASP A 275 27.61 39.21 45.53
CA ASP A 275 26.86 38.07 46.11
C ASP A 275 27.45 36.69 45.74
N GLY A 276 28.55 36.66 44.98
CA GLY A 276 29.23 35.43 44.55
C GLY A 276 28.66 34.80 43.28
N THR A 277 27.60 35.37 42.69
CA THR A 277 27.04 34.92 41.41
C THR A 277 27.90 35.41 40.24
N ILE A 278 27.86 34.68 39.12
CA ILE A 278 28.54 35.08 37.88
C ILE A 278 27.48 35.57 36.90
N GLN A 279 27.77 36.64 36.16
CA GLN A 279 26.87 37.21 35.15
C GLN A 279 27.61 37.44 33.84
N LEU A 280 27.00 37.12 32.70
CA LEU A 280 27.54 37.43 31.38
C LEU A 280 27.44 38.93 31.08
N ILE A 281 28.55 39.52 30.64
CA ILE A 281 28.61 40.94 30.23
C ILE A 281 27.86 41.09 28.91
N GLY A 282 26.86 41.98 28.88
CA GLY A 282 26.05 42.28 27.70
C GLY A 282 24.68 41.60 27.67
N SER A 283 24.46 40.50 28.41
CA SER A 283 23.15 39.83 28.48
C SER A 283 22.49 39.86 29.86
N ASN A 284 23.17 40.39 30.89
CA ASN A 284 22.73 40.38 32.29
C ASN A 284 22.31 38.99 32.82
N THR A 285 22.78 37.93 32.16
CA THR A 285 22.42 36.55 32.46
C THR A 285 23.29 35.98 33.57
N ARG A 286 22.70 35.45 34.64
CA ARG A 286 23.45 34.74 35.70
C ARG A 286 23.87 33.34 35.23
N ILE A 287 25.05 32.88 35.63
CA ILE A 287 25.59 31.57 35.29
C ILE A 287 25.54 30.69 36.56
N PRO A 288 24.71 29.63 36.58
CA PRO A 288 24.72 28.62 37.63
C PRO A 288 26.07 27.93 37.72
N THR A 289 26.44 27.54 38.93
CA THR A 289 27.73 26.90 39.21
C THR A 289 27.60 25.51 39.79
N ASP A 290 26.39 24.95 39.75
CA ASP A 290 26.09 23.60 40.19
C ASP A 290 26.76 22.56 39.26
N ALA A 291 27.18 21.45 39.85
CA ALA A 291 27.71 20.32 39.10
C ALA A 291 26.62 19.74 38.17
N GLY A 292 27.01 19.23 37.01
CA GLY A 292 26.11 18.80 35.95
C GLY A 292 25.64 19.92 35.00
N THR A 293 26.15 21.14 35.14
CA THR A 293 25.75 22.30 34.30
C THR A 293 26.71 22.53 33.12
N ALA A 294 26.18 22.55 31.90
CA ALA A 294 26.92 22.90 30.67
C ALA A 294 26.36 24.17 30.02
N ILE A 295 27.21 25.18 29.85
CA ILE A 295 26.84 26.47 29.24
C ILE A 295 27.76 26.77 28.06
N VAL A 296 27.15 27.02 26.91
CA VAL A 296 27.85 27.39 25.67
C VAL A 296 27.34 28.77 25.22
N SER A 297 28.26 29.70 25.03
CA SER A 297 27.98 31.05 24.50
C SER A 297 28.91 31.43 23.34
N GLY A 298 29.99 30.66 23.13
CA GLY A 298 30.87 30.79 21.97
C GLY A 298 30.44 29.95 20.76
N THR A 299 31.43 29.54 19.97
CA THR A 299 31.21 28.80 18.71
C THR A 299 31.64 27.34 18.84
N ILE A 300 30.79 26.43 18.37
CA ILE A 300 31.12 25.02 18.12
C ILE A 300 31.03 24.78 16.60
N ASN A 301 32.15 24.43 15.97
CA ASN A 301 32.23 24.21 14.53
C ASN A 301 32.68 22.79 14.21
N THR A 302 31.78 22.01 13.63
CA THR A 302 32.03 20.66 13.10
C THR A 302 31.74 20.57 11.60
N SER A 303 31.60 21.70 10.92
CA SER A 303 31.20 21.76 9.53
C SER A 303 32.17 21.01 8.59
N GLY A 304 31.60 20.37 7.57
CA GLY A 304 32.31 19.64 6.51
C GLY A 304 32.34 20.47 5.22
N ILE A 305 33.21 21.47 5.16
CA ILE A 305 33.21 22.46 4.06
C ILE A 305 34.08 22.07 2.86
N ALA A 306 34.90 21.02 2.94
CA ALA A 306 35.63 20.54 1.76
C ALA A 306 34.69 19.78 0.80
N PRO A 307 34.99 19.71 -0.51
CA PRO A 307 34.16 19.01 -1.47
C PRO A 307 33.88 17.55 -1.06
N GLY A 308 32.61 17.16 -1.07
CA GLY A 308 32.17 15.81 -0.73
C GLY A 308 32.05 15.52 0.77
N GLN A 309 32.38 16.47 1.65
CA GLN A 309 32.27 16.28 3.09
C GLN A 309 30.84 16.48 3.60
N ILE A 310 30.48 15.67 4.59
CA ILE A 310 29.26 15.82 5.39
C ILE A 310 29.64 16.57 6.67
N GLY A 311 28.69 17.31 7.24
CA GLY A 311 28.87 17.92 8.55
C GLY A 311 29.16 16.89 9.65
N GLY A 312 29.95 17.29 10.64
CA GLY A 312 30.32 16.46 11.79
C GLY A 312 29.23 16.38 12.87
N SER A 313 29.63 16.07 14.11
CA SER A 313 28.72 15.91 15.24
C SER A 313 29.04 16.84 16.40
N ALA A 314 28.05 17.59 16.91
CA ALA A 314 28.18 18.42 18.10
C ALA A 314 27.24 17.93 19.21
N ASN A 315 27.77 17.57 20.38
CA ASN A 315 27.00 17.14 21.54
C ASN A 315 27.23 18.12 22.70
N VAL A 316 26.15 18.67 23.27
CA VAL A 316 26.16 19.49 24.49
C VAL A 316 25.24 18.83 25.52
N LEU A 317 25.84 18.26 26.57
CA LEU A 317 25.19 17.34 27.49
C LEU A 317 25.44 17.78 28.95
N GLY A 318 24.48 17.47 29.81
CA GLY A 318 24.53 17.74 31.25
C GLY A 318 23.16 17.55 31.87
N ASP A 319 23.06 17.60 33.19
CA ASP A 319 21.78 17.66 33.91
C ASP A 319 21.02 18.96 33.58
N ARG A 320 21.78 20.06 33.43
CA ARG A 320 21.29 21.37 32.99
C ARG A 320 22.11 21.87 31.80
N VAL A 321 21.45 22.19 30.69
CA VAL A 321 22.12 22.66 29.45
C VAL A 321 21.59 24.04 29.02
N ALA A 322 22.49 24.97 28.73
CA ALA A 322 22.12 26.28 28.19
C ALA A 322 23.00 26.72 27.01
N LEU A 323 22.35 27.16 25.93
CA LEU A 323 22.96 27.87 24.81
C LEU A 323 22.58 29.35 24.90
N VAL A 324 23.56 30.23 25.08
CA VAL A 324 23.34 31.68 25.30
C VAL A 324 24.14 32.47 24.27
N GLY A 325 23.50 32.89 23.18
CA GLY A 325 24.16 33.54 22.04
C GLY A 325 25.13 32.61 21.29
N ALA A 326 24.94 31.29 21.43
CA ALA A 326 25.86 30.30 20.89
C ALA A 326 25.69 30.14 19.37
N THR A 327 26.79 29.85 18.67
CA THR A 327 26.74 29.40 17.27
C THR A 327 27.23 27.97 17.16
N ILE A 328 26.36 27.04 16.77
CA ILE A 328 26.71 25.64 16.50
C ILE A 328 26.57 25.38 15.00
N ASN A 329 27.64 25.00 14.33
CA ASN A 329 27.64 24.74 12.89
C ASN A 329 28.15 23.33 12.58
N ALA A 330 27.23 22.46 12.18
CA ALA A 330 27.43 21.13 11.66
C ALA A 330 26.95 21.01 10.19
N SER A 331 26.95 22.09 9.42
CA SER A 331 26.60 22.04 7.99
C SER A 331 27.69 21.35 7.15
N GLY A 332 27.35 20.81 5.98
CA GLY A 332 28.33 20.17 5.09
C GLY A 332 28.03 20.36 3.61
N THR A 333 29.02 20.18 2.74
CA THR A 333 28.85 20.33 1.29
C THR A 333 27.97 19.23 0.69
N ASN A 334 28.09 17.99 1.16
CA ASN A 334 27.35 16.82 0.65
C ASN A 334 26.30 16.25 1.65
N GLY A 335 25.94 17.03 2.66
CA GLY A 335 24.96 16.66 3.68
C GLY A 335 25.18 17.38 5.00
N GLY A 336 24.10 17.65 5.72
CA GLY A 336 24.17 18.17 7.08
C GLY A 336 24.64 17.12 8.10
N GLY A 337 25.25 17.60 9.18
CA GLY A 337 25.72 16.79 10.30
C GLY A 337 24.67 16.58 11.39
N THR A 338 25.13 16.22 12.60
CA THR A 338 24.25 15.97 13.76
C THR A 338 24.53 16.94 14.90
N VAL A 339 23.50 17.51 15.50
CA VAL A 339 23.60 18.33 16.72
C VAL A 339 22.67 17.75 17.79
N ARG A 340 23.18 17.52 18.99
CA ARG A 340 22.42 17.04 20.15
C ARG A 340 22.62 17.97 21.34
N ILE A 341 21.54 18.57 21.82
CA ILE A 341 21.54 19.49 22.95
C ILE A 341 20.60 18.92 24.00
N GLY A 342 21.17 18.55 25.15
CA GLY A 342 20.41 18.01 26.27
C GLY A 342 19.97 16.56 26.14
N GLY A 343 19.96 15.92 24.97
CA GLY A 343 19.59 14.51 24.87
C GLY A 343 19.58 13.94 23.46
N ASP A 344 19.11 12.70 23.37
CA ASP A 344 18.85 11.98 22.12
C ASP A 344 17.37 12.11 21.68
N TYR A 345 17.06 11.54 20.51
CA TYR A 345 15.71 11.51 19.94
C TYR A 345 14.67 10.97 20.94
N GLN A 346 13.64 11.77 21.23
CA GLN A 346 12.59 11.51 22.24
C GLN A 346 13.10 11.17 23.65
N GLY A 347 14.35 11.53 23.96
CA GLY A 347 15.04 11.11 25.18
C GLY A 347 15.23 9.60 25.30
N LYS A 348 15.10 8.82 24.21
CA LYS A 348 15.16 7.35 24.20
C LYS A 348 16.51 6.78 23.74
N GLY A 349 17.59 7.52 23.91
CA GLY A 349 18.93 7.13 23.44
C GLY A 349 19.89 6.71 24.55
N SER A 350 21.17 6.59 24.17
CA SER A 350 22.24 6.25 25.11
C SER A 350 22.84 7.50 25.75
N MET A 351 22.71 8.66 25.09
CA MET A 351 23.14 9.94 25.65
C MET A 351 22.32 10.26 26.90
N PRO A 352 22.94 10.81 27.97
CA PRO A 352 22.19 11.28 29.13
C PRO A 352 21.24 12.42 28.74
N ASN A 353 20.02 12.38 29.27
CA ASN A 353 19.05 13.45 29.12
C ASN A 353 19.26 14.52 30.19
N ALA A 354 19.20 15.78 29.78
CA ALA A 354 19.11 16.91 30.67
C ALA A 354 17.74 16.91 31.35
N ALA A 355 17.70 17.27 32.63
CA ALA A 355 16.45 17.65 33.25
C ALA A 355 15.90 18.92 32.59
N ARG A 356 16.78 19.86 32.22
CA ARG A 356 16.42 21.18 31.68
C ARG A 356 17.35 21.64 30.56
N THR A 357 16.76 22.13 29.47
CA THR A 357 17.49 22.68 28.33
C THR A 357 16.97 24.07 27.96
N PHE A 358 17.88 25.02 27.79
CA PHE A 358 17.56 26.39 27.37
C PHE A 358 18.37 26.81 26.14
N VAL A 359 17.70 27.42 25.15
CA VAL A 359 18.35 27.98 23.96
C VAL A 359 17.86 29.41 23.75
N SER A 360 18.75 30.38 23.92
CA SER A 360 18.42 31.80 23.80
C SER A 360 18.08 32.23 22.36
N ARG A 361 17.40 33.37 22.21
CA ARG A 361 16.91 33.88 20.91
C ARG A 361 18.01 34.20 19.89
N ASP A 362 19.17 34.61 20.39
CA ASP A 362 20.37 34.92 19.63
C ASP A 362 21.23 33.68 19.30
N SER A 363 20.88 32.49 19.80
CA SER A 363 21.58 31.25 19.47
C SER A 363 21.17 30.72 18.09
N VAL A 364 22.14 30.22 17.33
CA VAL A 364 21.97 29.67 15.97
C VAL A 364 22.59 28.28 15.86
N ILE A 365 21.81 27.33 15.35
CA ILE A 365 22.23 25.95 15.11
C ILE A 365 22.06 25.64 13.62
N GLY A 366 23.14 25.22 12.96
CA GLY A 366 23.18 24.90 11.54
C GLY A 366 23.57 23.44 11.27
N ALA A 367 22.82 22.78 10.40
CA ALA A 367 23.06 21.44 9.88
C ALA A 367 22.59 21.37 8.41
N ASP A 368 22.85 22.43 7.63
CA ASP A 368 22.45 22.51 6.22
C ASP A 368 23.28 21.58 5.33
N ALA A 369 22.68 21.08 4.25
CA ALA A 369 23.38 20.59 3.08
C ALA A 369 23.61 21.74 2.08
N LEU A 370 24.87 22.10 1.84
CA LEU A 370 25.24 23.32 1.12
C LEU A 370 25.28 23.16 -0.41
N GLN A 371 25.63 21.98 -0.94
CA GLN A 371 25.74 21.74 -2.40
C GLN A 371 24.91 20.53 -2.87
N SER A 372 25.00 19.41 -2.17
CA SER A 372 24.26 18.17 -2.44
C SER A 372 23.89 17.46 -1.14
N GLY A 373 22.95 16.51 -1.20
CA GLY A 373 22.55 15.71 -0.04
C GLY A 373 21.48 16.36 0.84
N ASN A 374 21.09 15.63 1.89
CA ASN A 374 19.98 16.01 2.77
C ASN A 374 20.44 16.93 3.91
N GLY A 375 19.51 17.75 4.40
CA GLY A 375 19.69 18.45 5.66
C GLY A 375 19.97 17.47 6.81
N GLY A 376 20.69 17.95 7.82
CA GLY A 376 21.16 17.14 8.95
C GLY A 376 20.10 16.89 10.01
N LYS A 377 20.55 16.41 11.18
CA LYS A 377 19.71 16.07 12.33
C LYS A 377 20.02 17.00 13.51
N VAL A 378 19.02 17.67 14.07
CA VAL A 378 19.18 18.53 15.25
C VAL A 378 18.17 18.10 16.32
N ILE A 379 18.64 17.79 17.52
CA ILE A 379 17.82 17.39 18.66
C ILE A 379 18.06 18.34 19.82
N VAL A 380 16.99 18.92 20.34
CA VAL A 380 16.97 19.72 21.57
C VAL A 380 15.97 19.07 22.52
N TRP A 381 16.47 18.49 23.61
CA TRP A 381 15.68 17.64 24.51
C TRP A 381 15.88 17.99 25.99
N ALA A 382 14.83 17.79 26.79
CA ALA A 382 14.91 17.70 28.24
C ALA A 382 13.79 16.83 28.82
N ASP A 383 14.05 16.13 29.93
CA ASP A 383 13.07 15.28 30.62
C ASP A 383 12.02 16.07 31.43
N GLN A 384 12.33 17.31 31.82
CA GLN A 384 11.35 18.22 32.45
C GLN A 384 11.00 19.33 31.47
N THR A 385 11.89 20.30 31.27
CA THR A 385 11.56 21.54 30.56
C THR A 385 12.58 21.87 29.47
N THR A 386 12.08 22.06 28.25
CA THR A 386 12.84 22.65 27.14
C THR A 386 12.30 24.04 26.83
N GLY A 387 13.15 25.06 26.93
CA GLY A 387 12.87 26.42 26.47
C GLY A 387 13.69 26.77 25.24
N PHE A 388 13.04 26.88 24.08
CA PHE A 388 13.71 27.13 22.81
C PHE A 388 13.25 28.43 22.16
N TYR A 389 14.19 29.37 22.01
CA TYR A 389 13.95 30.69 21.40
C TYR A 389 14.81 30.94 20.15
N GLY A 390 15.78 30.06 19.89
CA GLY A 390 16.83 30.25 18.90
C GLY A 390 16.40 29.95 17.46
N LYS A 391 17.40 29.78 16.58
CA LYS A 391 17.20 29.43 15.17
C LYS A 391 17.87 28.11 14.83
N ILE A 392 17.16 27.21 14.15
CA ILE A 392 17.72 25.96 13.60
C ILE A 392 17.57 25.96 12.07
N ASN A 393 18.66 25.70 11.36
CA ASN A 393 18.65 25.45 9.92
C ASN A 393 19.13 24.02 9.64
N ALA A 394 18.33 23.23 8.95
CA ALA A 394 18.71 21.91 8.45
C ALA A 394 18.12 21.71 7.05
N ARG A 395 18.45 22.60 6.13
CA ARG A 395 17.90 22.59 4.77
C ARG A 395 18.56 21.54 3.88
N GLY A 396 17.77 21.00 2.97
CA GLY A 396 18.26 20.16 1.88
C GLY A 396 18.92 20.99 0.78
N ALA A 397 19.86 20.39 0.05
CA ALA A 397 20.52 21.06 -1.07
C ALA A 397 19.54 21.35 -2.23
N GLN A 398 19.72 22.51 -2.89
CA GLN A 398 18.80 23.16 -3.85
C GLN A 398 18.35 22.35 -5.09
N ASN A 399 18.84 21.12 -5.32
CA ASN A 399 18.44 20.30 -6.49
C ASN A 399 18.30 18.79 -6.23
N THR A 400 18.79 18.29 -5.10
CA THR A 400 18.96 16.83 -4.88
C THR A 400 18.67 16.37 -3.45
N GLY A 401 18.48 17.32 -2.52
CA GLY A 401 18.38 17.03 -1.10
C GLY A 401 16.97 17.14 -0.55
N LYS A 402 16.65 16.30 0.42
CA LYS A 402 15.51 16.49 1.32
C LYS A 402 15.89 17.40 2.47
N GLY A 403 14.92 18.11 3.03
CA GLY A 403 15.13 18.81 4.30
C GLY A 403 15.48 17.84 5.42
N GLY A 404 16.15 18.35 6.44
CA GLY A 404 16.62 17.58 7.59
C GLY A 404 15.54 17.26 8.61
N PHE A 405 15.96 16.69 9.73
CA PHE A 405 15.08 16.36 10.85
C PHE A 405 15.46 17.21 12.06
N VAL A 406 14.47 17.90 12.64
CA VAL A 406 14.64 18.71 13.83
C VAL A 406 13.62 18.28 14.87
N GLU A 407 14.08 18.03 16.09
CA GLU A 407 13.21 17.82 17.26
C GLU A 407 13.53 18.90 18.30
N VAL A 408 12.48 19.53 18.82
CA VAL A 408 12.56 20.46 19.94
C VAL A 408 11.46 20.09 20.92
N SER A 409 11.83 19.40 21.98
CA SER A 409 10.85 18.75 22.85
C SER A 409 11.26 18.75 24.30
N GLY A 410 10.26 18.77 25.18
CA GLY A 410 10.42 18.51 26.61
C GLY A 410 9.40 17.48 27.03
N LYS A 411 9.83 16.38 27.67
CA LYS A 411 8.94 15.25 28.02
C LYS A 411 7.73 15.69 28.84
N GLN A 412 7.92 16.63 29.76
CA GLN A 412 6.82 17.22 30.53
C GLN A 412 6.37 18.54 29.89
N THR A 413 7.32 19.47 29.69
CA THR A 413 7.01 20.87 29.36
C THR A 413 7.87 21.40 28.22
N LEU A 414 7.23 22.04 27.23
CA LEU A 414 7.90 22.70 26.10
C LEU A 414 7.47 24.16 25.98
N ILE A 415 8.44 25.08 25.99
CA ILE A 415 8.26 26.47 25.55
C ILE A 415 8.94 26.61 24.19
N PHE A 416 8.15 26.90 23.16
CA PHE A 416 8.63 27.01 21.78
C PHE A 416 8.34 28.40 21.20
N ASP A 417 9.39 29.21 21.06
CA ASP A 417 9.37 30.59 20.54
C ASP A 417 10.62 30.83 19.66
N GLY A 418 10.96 29.82 18.86
CA GLY A 418 12.11 29.82 17.95
C GLY A 418 11.72 29.51 16.52
N LEU A 419 12.66 29.67 15.59
CA LEU A 419 12.44 29.45 14.16
C LEU A 419 13.23 28.25 13.66
N VAL A 420 12.55 27.33 12.98
CA VAL A 420 13.15 26.14 12.38
C VAL A 420 12.91 26.16 10.88
N ASN A 421 13.99 25.96 10.13
CA ASN A 421 13.94 25.83 8.67
C ASN A 421 14.49 24.47 8.24
N VAL A 422 13.58 23.57 7.88
CA VAL A 422 13.86 22.24 7.31
C VAL A 422 13.38 22.17 5.85
N SER A 423 13.41 23.29 5.14
CA SER A 423 13.00 23.34 3.74
C SER A 423 13.99 22.66 2.78
N ALA A 424 13.51 22.34 1.59
CA ALA A 424 14.32 21.91 0.46
C ALA A 424 13.65 22.29 -0.86
N SER A 425 14.42 22.25 -1.95
CA SER A 425 13.90 22.38 -3.31
C SER A 425 12.96 21.22 -3.69
N ASN A 426 12.02 21.48 -4.61
CA ASN A 426 11.08 20.48 -5.15
C ASN A 426 10.19 19.82 -4.08
N GLU A 427 9.77 20.58 -3.06
CA GLU A 427 8.78 20.15 -2.05
C GLU A 427 9.16 18.92 -1.22
N ASN A 428 10.43 18.51 -1.23
CA ASN A 428 10.96 17.43 -0.37
C ASN A 428 11.31 17.94 1.03
N PHE A 429 10.33 18.55 1.70
CA PHE A 429 10.51 19.16 3.00
C PHE A 429 10.99 18.14 4.07
N GLY A 430 11.85 18.61 4.96
CA GLY A 430 12.21 17.92 6.19
C GLY A 430 11.11 18.08 7.25
N THR A 431 11.37 17.62 8.49
CA THR A 431 10.36 17.62 9.56
C THR A 431 10.85 18.35 10.80
N LEU A 432 9.99 19.21 11.34
CA LEU A 432 10.03 19.68 12.73
C LEU A 432 9.09 18.81 13.57
N LEU A 433 9.62 18.17 14.60
CA LEU A 433 8.88 17.41 15.62
C LEU A 433 8.86 18.18 16.93
N LEU A 434 7.67 18.37 17.51
CA LEU A 434 7.46 18.81 18.89
C LEU A 434 6.62 17.75 19.60
N ASP A 435 7.11 17.13 20.68
CA ASP A 435 6.42 16.00 21.34
C ASP A 435 6.33 16.05 22.90
N PRO A 436 5.76 17.12 23.50
CA PRO A 436 5.49 17.17 24.93
C PRO A 436 4.25 16.33 25.35
N THR A 437 3.90 16.35 26.65
CA THR A 437 2.71 15.63 27.16
C THR A 437 1.39 16.20 26.61
N ASN A 438 1.19 17.51 26.72
CA ASN A 438 0.06 18.25 26.12
C ASN A 438 0.61 19.39 25.26
N ILE A 439 -0.14 19.81 24.24
CA ILE A 439 0.17 20.98 23.41
C ILE A 439 -1.03 21.93 23.41
N THR A 440 -0.82 23.16 23.85
CA THR A 440 -1.79 24.25 23.69
C THR A 440 -1.25 25.27 22.70
N ILE A 441 -2.05 25.76 21.75
CA ILE A 441 -1.67 26.79 20.78
C ILE A 441 -2.49 28.04 21.06
N SER A 442 -1.84 29.19 21.29
CA SER A 442 -2.54 30.46 21.55
C SER A 442 -1.87 31.72 21.04
N ASN A 443 -2.65 32.81 20.98
CA ASN A 443 -2.17 34.16 20.65
C ASN A 443 -1.56 34.90 21.85
N ASN A 444 -1.88 34.45 23.07
CA ASN A 444 -1.43 35.02 24.32
C ASN A 444 -0.93 33.87 25.19
N PRO A 445 0.21 33.24 24.81
CA PRO A 445 0.76 32.13 25.59
C PRO A 445 0.80 32.55 27.07
N SER A 446 0.21 31.74 27.94
CA SER A 446 0.00 32.09 29.35
C SER A 446 1.32 32.62 29.94
N THR A 447 1.25 33.88 30.35
CA THR A 447 2.32 34.88 30.50
C THR A 447 3.65 34.46 31.18
N PRO A 448 4.79 35.17 30.96
CA PRO A 448 5.10 36.16 29.93
C PRO A 448 6.39 35.85 29.13
N GLY A 449 6.53 36.53 28.00
CA GLY A 449 7.84 36.90 27.49
C GLY A 449 8.64 37.66 28.56
N VAL A 450 9.77 37.12 29.00
CA VAL A 450 10.70 37.79 29.92
C VAL A 450 12.11 37.73 29.35
N ASN A 451 12.47 38.77 28.61
CA ASN A 451 13.75 38.99 27.94
C ASN A 451 15.00 39.11 28.88
N ALA A 452 15.00 38.58 30.11
CA ALA A 452 16.19 38.65 30.98
C ALA A 452 16.26 37.67 32.17
N SER A 453 15.15 37.15 32.70
CA SER A 453 15.16 36.41 33.99
C SER A 453 14.97 34.89 33.90
N LEU A 454 14.79 34.32 32.70
CA LEU A 454 14.53 32.87 32.54
C LEU A 454 15.73 31.97 32.82
N ILE A 455 16.95 32.50 32.76
CA ILE A 455 18.13 31.75 33.17
C ILE A 455 18.15 31.56 34.69
N ASP A 456 17.71 32.56 35.45
CA ASP A 456 17.49 32.38 36.90
C ASP A 456 16.37 31.38 37.17
N ILE A 457 15.35 31.25 36.30
CA ILE A 457 14.18 30.37 36.52
C ILE A 457 14.41 28.92 36.09
N LEU A 458 15.08 28.70 34.96
CA LEU A 458 15.37 27.35 34.44
C LEU A 458 16.57 26.71 35.11
N LEU A 459 17.46 27.51 35.70
CA LEU A 459 18.68 27.02 36.30
C LEU A 459 18.79 27.24 37.81
N SER A 460 17.75 27.77 38.48
CA SER A 460 17.60 27.67 39.94
C SER A 460 16.49 26.68 40.31
N ASP A 461 16.57 26.11 41.52
CA ASP A 461 15.55 25.21 42.10
C ASP A 461 14.29 26.01 42.50
N ILE A 462 13.58 26.58 41.53
CA ILE A 462 12.22 27.07 41.75
C ILE A 462 11.32 25.85 42.01
N SER A 463 10.47 25.94 43.04
CA SER A 463 9.58 24.85 43.45
C SER A 463 8.85 24.26 42.25
N GLN A 464 8.97 22.93 42.08
CA GLN A 464 8.35 22.18 40.99
C GLN A 464 6.86 22.51 40.80
N ASP A 465 6.17 22.92 41.88
CA ASP A 465 4.74 23.25 41.89
C ASP A 465 4.31 24.39 40.96
N GLU A 466 5.21 25.29 40.50
CA GLU A 466 4.84 26.40 39.62
C GLU A 466 4.79 26.01 38.13
N PHE A 467 5.40 24.88 37.75
CA PHE A 467 5.48 24.39 36.37
C PHE A 467 4.96 22.96 36.16
N VAL A 468 4.84 22.16 37.21
CA VAL A 468 4.26 20.81 37.12
C VAL A 468 2.76 20.92 36.90
N GLY A 469 2.30 20.57 35.69
CA GLY A 469 0.87 20.47 35.35
C GLY A 469 0.23 21.73 34.76
N ALA A 470 0.98 22.80 34.50
CA ALA A 470 0.48 23.90 33.67
C ALA A 470 0.74 23.57 32.19
N ASP A 471 -0.32 23.46 31.39
CA ASP A 471 -0.21 23.31 29.94
C ASP A 471 0.51 24.54 29.36
N ILE A 472 1.71 24.34 28.80
CA ILE A 472 2.49 25.44 28.24
C ILE A 472 2.20 25.59 26.76
N THR A 473 2.03 26.86 26.38
CA THR A 473 1.50 27.28 25.10
C THR A 473 2.58 27.49 24.03
N ILE A 474 2.36 26.98 22.81
CA ILE A 474 3.06 27.39 21.60
C ILE A 474 2.42 28.69 21.10
N ASP A 475 3.24 29.72 20.87
CA ASP A 475 2.77 30.95 20.23
C ASP A 475 2.32 30.66 18.78
N ALA A 476 1.07 31.00 18.48
CA ALA A 476 0.48 30.75 17.17
C ALA A 476 1.26 31.42 16.04
N ALA A 477 1.74 32.66 16.19
CA ALA A 477 2.49 33.36 15.15
C ALA A 477 3.86 32.72 14.90
N ILE A 478 4.50 32.18 15.95
CA ILE A 478 5.73 31.41 15.80
C ILE A 478 5.47 30.10 15.05
N LEU A 479 4.41 29.36 15.39
CA LEU A 479 4.08 28.11 14.72
C LEU A 479 3.77 28.31 13.22
N GLN A 480 3.11 29.41 12.86
CA GLN A 480 2.79 29.78 11.48
C GLN A 480 4.04 29.97 10.61
N ALA A 481 5.11 30.51 11.19
CA ALA A 481 6.35 30.87 10.50
C ALA A 481 7.34 29.70 10.29
N GLN A 482 6.99 28.47 10.71
CA GLN A 482 7.88 27.31 10.57
C GLN A 482 7.92 26.79 9.13
N ALA A 483 9.12 26.52 8.61
CA ALA A 483 9.31 26.10 7.22
C ALA A 483 9.61 24.60 7.10
N GLY A 484 8.70 23.86 6.47
CA GLY A 484 8.83 22.42 6.20
C GLY A 484 7.61 21.63 6.67
N ASN A 485 7.75 20.31 6.85
CA ASN A 485 6.70 19.51 7.50
C ASN A 485 6.69 19.83 9.00
N ILE A 486 5.49 20.03 9.55
CA ILE A 486 5.29 20.33 10.97
C ILE A 486 4.56 19.15 11.59
N ARG A 487 5.13 18.55 12.64
CA ARG A 487 4.58 17.40 13.35
C ARG A 487 4.51 17.72 14.84
N LEU A 488 3.30 17.84 15.36
CA LEU A 488 3.02 18.02 16.77
C LEU A 488 2.52 16.69 17.33
N GLU A 489 3.23 16.10 18.30
CA GLU A 489 2.88 14.81 18.90
C GLU A 489 2.70 14.91 20.42
N ALA A 490 1.49 15.22 20.86
CA ALA A 490 1.19 15.15 22.28
C ALA A 490 0.93 13.70 22.68
N THR A 491 1.47 13.25 23.81
CA THR A 491 1.04 11.95 24.38
C THR A 491 -0.42 12.00 24.82
N ASN A 492 -0.96 13.18 25.12
CA ASN A 492 -2.36 13.38 25.48
C ASN A 492 -3.02 14.39 24.53
N ASN A 493 -3.43 15.58 25.00
CA ASN A 493 -4.26 16.48 24.19
C ASN A 493 -3.47 17.48 23.34
N ILE A 494 -4.03 17.86 22.19
CA ILE A 494 -3.65 19.04 21.40
C ILE A 494 -4.85 20.00 21.36
N THR A 495 -4.68 21.22 21.85
CA THR A 495 -5.73 22.25 21.93
C THR A 495 -5.34 23.52 21.19
N ILE A 496 -6.21 24.03 20.31
CA ILE A 496 -6.15 25.38 19.75
C ILE A 496 -7.14 26.26 20.53
N GLU A 497 -6.63 27.26 21.25
CA GLU A 497 -7.45 28.12 22.12
C GLU A 497 -8.46 28.98 21.35
N ALA A 498 -9.48 29.43 22.07
CA ALA A 498 -10.55 30.27 21.53
C ALA A 498 -10.01 31.54 20.86
N GLY A 499 -10.54 31.87 19.68
CA GLY A 499 -10.16 33.07 18.93
C GLY A 499 -8.78 33.04 18.28
N VAL A 500 -8.08 31.90 18.27
CA VAL A 500 -6.77 31.77 17.60
C VAL A 500 -6.94 31.70 16.10
N MET A 501 -6.27 32.60 15.37
CA MET A 501 -6.23 32.62 13.90
C MET A 501 -4.90 32.03 13.42
N LEU A 502 -4.83 30.71 13.29
CA LEU A 502 -3.64 29.95 12.91
C LEU A 502 -3.51 29.86 11.39
N THR A 503 -2.83 30.82 10.75
CA THR A 503 -2.62 30.86 9.29
C THR A 503 -1.18 30.52 8.91
N PHE A 504 -0.95 29.30 8.45
CA PHE A 504 0.38 28.83 8.05
C PHE A 504 0.83 29.44 6.71
N ASP A 505 2.14 29.67 6.57
CA ASP A 505 2.73 29.91 5.26
C ASP A 505 2.67 28.65 4.38
N PRO A 506 2.57 28.78 3.04
CA PRO A 506 2.67 27.64 2.11
C PRO A 506 3.94 26.82 2.34
N GLY A 507 3.83 25.49 2.32
CA GLY A 507 4.94 24.62 2.68
C GLY A 507 4.61 23.13 2.61
N GLY A 508 5.26 22.33 3.46
CA GLY A 508 5.06 20.88 3.54
C GLY A 508 3.72 20.49 4.19
N SER A 509 3.63 19.30 4.77
CA SER A 509 2.45 18.84 5.49
C SER A 509 2.35 19.40 6.91
N ILE A 510 1.15 19.38 7.49
CA ILE A 510 0.89 19.65 8.91
C ILE A 510 0.27 18.40 9.52
N MET A 511 0.83 17.93 10.63
CA MET A 511 0.33 16.75 11.33
C MET A 511 0.18 17.04 12.82
N PHE A 512 -1.03 16.84 13.33
CA PHE A 512 -1.34 16.82 14.76
C PHE A 512 -1.58 15.37 15.17
N VAL A 513 -0.84 14.90 16.17
CA VAL A 513 -0.99 13.58 16.77
C VAL A 513 -1.26 13.79 18.25
N ALA A 514 -2.53 13.77 18.63
CA ALA A 514 -2.96 13.56 20.00
C ALA A 514 -2.97 12.05 20.30
N ASP A 515 -2.81 11.65 21.56
CA ASP A 515 -2.69 10.24 21.96
C ASP A 515 -1.52 9.52 21.25
N ALA A 516 -0.34 10.13 21.28
CA ALA A 516 0.86 9.59 20.63
C ALA A 516 1.39 8.30 21.29
N ASP A 517 1.06 8.05 22.56
CA ASP A 517 1.40 6.81 23.28
C ASP A 517 0.35 5.70 23.12
N ARG A 518 -0.80 6.01 22.50
CA ARG A 518 -1.86 5.07 22.09
C ARG A 518 -2.53 4.39 23.27
N ASP A 519 -2.69 5.10 24.38
CA ASP A 519 -3.44 4.63 25.54
C ASP A 519 -4.95 4.92 25.42
N ALA A 520 -5.37 5.51 24.29
CA ALA A 520 -6.73 5.97 23.99
C ALA A 520 -7.18 7.20 24.78
N VAL A 521 -6.23 7.97 25.30
CA VAL A 521 -6.44 9.23 26.00
C VAL A 521 -5.66 10.33 25.27
N GLY A 522 -6.38 11.23 24.62
CA GLY A 522 -5.78 12.36 23.92
C GLY A 522 -6.61 12.83 22.74
N ASN A 523 -7.28 13.96 22.91
CA ASN A 523 -8.15 14.56 21.91
C ASN A 523 -7.44 15.70 21.18
N PHE A 524 -7.85 15.92 19.92
CA PHE A 524 -7.61 17.17 19.23
C PHE A 524 -8.81 18.10 19.43
N VAL A 525 -8.58 19.29 19.97
CA VAL A 525 -9.63 20.26 20.33
C VAL A 525 -9.36 21.61 19.66
N MET A 526 -10.35 22.14 18.97
CA MET A 526 -10.40 23.54 18.53
C MET A 526 -11.53 24.25 19.25
N ASP A 527 -11.19 25.24 20.08
CA ASP A 527 -12.16 26.03 20.83
C ASP A 527 -12.87 27.09 19.94
N ALA A 528 -13.93 27.68 20.50
CA ALA A 528 -14.80 28.69 19.86
C ALA A 528 -14.05 29.80 19.12
N ASN A 529 -14.52 30.12 17.91
CA ASN A 529 -14.01 31.19 17.05
C ASN A 529 -12.53 31.05 16.65
N SER A 530 -11.97 29.84 16.74
CA SER A 530 -10.62 29.56 16.22
C SER A 530 -10.65 29.29 14.71
N THR A 531 -9.54 29.55 14.01
CA THR A 531 -9.38 29.21 12.59
C THR A 531 -8.01 28.57 12.37
N LEU A 532 -7.99 27.44 11.66
CA LEU A 532 -6.79 26.79 11.16
C LEU A 532 -6.75 26.92 9.63
N ASN A 533 -5.95 27.84 9.11
CA ASN A 533 -5.71 27.98 7.67
C ASN A 533 -4.35 27.37 7.30
N THR A 534 -4.37 26.30 6.51
CA THR A 534 -3.15 25.58 6.10
C THR A 534 -2.50 26.15 4.84
N SER A 535 -3.14 27.11 4.17
CA SER A 535 -2.67 27.72 2.92
C SER A 535 -2.37 26.70 1.81
N GLY A 536 -3.22 25.69 1.65
CA GLY A 536 -3.08 24.65 0.62
C GLY A 536 -2.25 23.44 1.05
N ARG A 537 -1.75 23.41 2.29
CA ARG A 537 -1.00 22.27 2.84
C ARG A 537 -1.95 21.17 3.28
N SER A 538 -1.58 19.91 3.04
CA SER A 538 -2.33 18.77 3.59
C SER A 538 -2.25 18.74 5.12
N LEU A 539 -3.39 18.45 5.75
CA LEU A 539 -3.55 18.35 7.19
C LEU A 539 -3.86 16.91 7.58
N THR A 540 -3.18 16.38 8.58
CA THR A 540 -3.53 15.10 9.20
C THR A 540 -3.72 15.29 10.71
N ILE A 541 -4.88 14.88 11.21
CA ILE A 541 -5.19 14.84 12.64
C ILE A 541 -5.36 13.37 13.04
N THR A 542 -4.52 12.93 13.96
CA THR A 542 -4.56 11.61 14.59
C THR A 542 -4.87 11.82 16.06
N ALA A 543 -5.94 11.23 16.59
CA ALA A 543 -6.36 11.45 17.97
C ALA A 543 -7.24 10.30 18.49
N ALA A 544 -7.48 10.24 19.80
CA ALA A 544 -8.54 9.42 20.37
C ALA A 544 -9.93 9.98 20.01
N GLY A 545 -10.06 11.30 19.83
CA GLY A 545 -11.27 11.99 19.35
C GLY A 545 -10.94 13.39 18.81
N VAL A 546 -11.84 13.95 17.99
CA VAL A 546 -11.71 15.29 17.42
C VAL A 546 -12.90 16.13 17.88
N GLN A 547 -12.65 17.37 18.30
CA GLN A 547 -13.68 18.35 18.67
C GLN A 547 -13.34 19.70 18.04
N ILE A 548 -14.30 20.32 17.36
CA ILE A 548 -14.18 21.63 16.70
C ILE A 548 -15.40 22.45 17.11
N ASP A 549 -15.30 23.11 18.25
CA ASP A 549 -16.36 23.93 18.83
C ASP A 549 -16.37 25.28 18.12
N ASP A 550 -17.26 25.52 17.15
CA ASP A 550 -17.41 26.82 16.43
C ASP A 550 -16.10 27.38 15.85
N GLY A 551 -15.14 26.51 15.54
CA GLY A 551 -13.89 26.82 14.84
C GLY A 551 -13.98 26.47 13.35
N THR A 552 -13.03 26.91 12.53
CA THR A 552 -12.99 26.59 11.09
C THR A 552 -11.62 26.10 10.65
N ILE A 553 -11.54 25.03 9.87
CA ILE A 553 -10.33 24.56 9.21
C ILE A 553 -10.42 24.91 7.72
N ASN A 554 -9.54 25.77 7.22
CA ASN A 554 -9.39 26.06 5.80
C ASN A 554 -8.14 25.38 5.25
N ALA A 555 -8.31 24.35 4.42
CA ALA A 555 -7.20 23.64 3.81
C ALA A 555 -6.91 24.08 2.37
N GLY A 556 -7.76 24.94 1.78
CA GLY A 556 -7.67 25.28 0.36
C GLY A 556 -7.66 24.01 -0.50
N ILE A 557 -6.68 23.86 -1.38
CA ILE A 557 -6.53 22.64 -2.23
C ILE A 557 -5.94 21.43 -1.50
N GLY A 558 -5.52 21.58 -0.23
CA GLY A 558 -4.91 20.51 0.55
C GLY A 558 -5.93 19.51 1.09
N ASP A 559 -5.54 18.24 1.12
CA ASP A 559 -6.35 17.17 1.73
C ASP A 559 -6.36 17.28 3.26
N VAL A 560 -7.49 16.93 3.86
CA VAL A 560 -7.66 16.82 5.32
C VAL A 560 -7.88 15.35 5.67
N THR A 561 -7.07 14.78 6.54
CA THR A 561 -7.25 13.41 7.05
C THR A 561 -7.52 13.43 8.54
N LEU A 562 -8.62 12.82 8.95
CA LEU A 562 -9.02 12.65 10.35
C LEU A 562 -9.01 11.15 10.65
N GLN A 563 -8.15 10.70 11.56
CA GLN A 563 -7.97 9.27 11.84
C GLN A 563 -7.80 8.97 13.34
N PRO A 564 -8.20 7.77 13.79
CA PRO A 564 -7.93 7.33 15.15
C PRO A 564 -6.42 7.12 15.40
N SER A 565 -5.97 7.43 16.62
CA SER A 565 -4.63 7.12 17.15
C SER A 565 -4.35 5.62 17.30
N THR A 566 -5.42 4.86 17.53
CA THR A 566 -5.42 3.42 17.79
C THR A 566 -5.97 2.66 16.58
N LEU A 567 -5.25 1.62 16.15
CA LEU A 567 -5.71 0.75 15.06
C LEU A 567 -6.98 -0.01 15.47
N ASN A 568 -7.87 -0.24 14.52
CA ASN A 568 -9.14 -0.96 14.71
C ASN A 568 -10.16 -0.27 15.63
N SER A 569 -9.92 1.00 15.99
CA SER A 569 -10.89 1.78 16.75
C SER A 569 -12.15 2.01 15.96
N SER A 570 -13.29 1.96 16.64
CA SER A 570 -14.56 2.27 16.01
C SER A 570 -14.68 3.79 15.86
N ILE A 571 -15.08 4.24 14.67
CA ILE A 571 -15.25 5.64 14.34
C ILE A 571 -16.76 5.93 14.33
N SER A 572 -17.19 6.87 15.15
CA SER A 572 -18.57 7.37 15.14
C SER A 572 -18.56 8.79 14.60
N VAL A 573 -19.21 9.00 13.46
CA VAL A 573 -19.37 10.33 12.84
C VAL A 573 -20.85 10.71 12.85
N GLY A 574 -21.21 11.82 13.49
CA GLY A 574 -22.62 12.25 13.57
C GLY A 574 -22.97 13.03 14.82
N ASP A 575 -24.22 13.49 14.91
CA ASP A 575 -24.74 14.10 16.13
C ASP A 575 -24.48 13.23 17.36
N ASN A 576 -24.01 13.89 18.41
CA ASN A 576 -23.64 13.29 19.68
C ASN A 576 -24.89 12.85 20.47
N ALA A 577 -25.56 11.80 20.00
CA ALA A 577 -26.53 11.04 20.77
C ALA A 577 -25.96 9.63 20.97
N ILE A 578 -25.19 9.49 22.04
CA ILE A 578 -24.92 8.21 22.70
C ILE A 578 -26.17 7.33 22.60
N ASP A 579 -26.03 6.17 21.95
CA ASP A 579 -27.08 5.18 21.79
C ASP A 579 -27.45 4.61 23.17
N GLU A 580 -28.51 5.12 23.81
CA GLU A 580 -29.05 4.52 25.04
C GLU A 580 -29.83 3.22 24.77
N THR A 581 -30.09 2.87 23.50
CA THR A 581 -30.98 1.76 23.11
C THR A 581 -30.26 0.47 22.77
N ARG A 582 -29.01 0.56 22.30
CA ARG A 582 -28.01 -0.51 22.41
C ARG A 582 -27.16 -0.16 23.61
N GLY A 583 -27.40 -0.85 24.73
CA GLY A 583 -26.71 -0.59 26.01
C GLY A 583 -25.20 -0.32 25.82
N PRO A 584 -24.58 0.44 26.75
CA PRO A 584 -23.28 1.09 26.56
C PRO A 584 -22.31 0.22 25.78
N ILE A 585 -21.76 0.76 24.68
CA ILE A 585 -20.58 0.18 24.02
C ILE A 585 -19.60 -0.14 25.16
N PRO A 586 -19.15 -1.41 25.31
CA PRO A 586 -18.46 -1.85 26.51
C PRO A 586 -17.38 -0.85 26.94
N ALA A 587 -17.46 -0.36 28.17
CA ALA A 587 -16.46 0.54 28.71
C ALA A 587 -15.06 -0.08 28.53
N GLY A 588 -14.17 0.58 27.79
CA GLY A 588 -12.82 0.11 27.50
C GLY A 588 -12.45 -0.13 26.03
N THR A 589 -13.34 0.11 25.06
CA THR A 589 -12.94 0.20 23.63
C THR A 589 -12.70 1.66 23.22
N PRO A 590 -11.53 2.02 22.66
CA PRO A 590 -11.27 3.37 22.13
C PRO A 590 -12.26 3.68 21.01
N ASN A 591 -13.04 4.75 21.15
CA ASN A 591 -13.98 5.21 20.14
C ASN A 591 -13.53 6.59 19.64
N PHE A 592 -13.31 6.71 18.33
CA PHE A 592 -13.04 7.97 17.67
C PHE A 592 -14.35 8.68 17.35
N TYR A 593 -14.57 9.81 18.00
CA TYR A 593 -15.79 10.62 17.84
C TYR A 593 -15.50 11.83 16.95
N LEU A 594 -16.42 12.07 16.01
CA LEU A 594 -16.49 13.25 15.16
C LEU A 594 -17.96 13.64 15.01
N THR A 595 -18.32 14.91 15.16
CA THR A 595 -19.70 15.37 14.99
C THR A 595 -19.94 15.93 13.59
N THR A 596 -21.22 16.04 13.19
CA THR A 596 -21.60 16.67 11.91
C THR A 596 -21.21 18.13 11.86
N THR A 597 -21.38 18.84 12.98
CA THR A 597 -20.99 20.24 13.16
C THR A 597 -19.49 20.44 12.95
N GLU A 598 -18.66 19.45 13.30
CA GLU A 598 -17.22 19.50 13.08
C GLU A 598 -16.83 19.33 11.60
N LEU A 599 -17.57 18.52 10.83
CA LEU A 599 -17.30 18.35 9.41
C LEU A 599 -17.72 19.57 8.57
N THR A 600 -18.79 20.27 8.95
CA THR A 600 -19.21 21.53 8.29
C THR A 600 -18.27 22.69 8.59
N ASN A 601 -17.33 22.50 9.51
CA ASN A 601 -16.28 23.46 9.82
C ASN A 601 -15.03 23.27 8.95
N LEU A 602 -15.07 22.39 7.92
CA LEU A 602 -13.94 22.09 7.03
C LEU A 602 -14.11 22.73 5.65
N ASP A 603 -13.46 23.86 5.40
CA ASP A 603 -13.36 24.48 4.08
C ASP A 603 -12.15 23.93 3.31
N SER A 604 -12.36 22.87 2.55
CA SER A 604 -11.35 22.25 1.67
C SER A 604 -11.90 22.06 0.26
N LEU A 605 -11.14 22.48 -0.76
CA LEU A 605 -11.33 22.10 -2.16
C LEU A 605 -10.73 20.73 -2.49
N GLY A 606 -9.95 20.16 -1.56
CA GLY A 606 -9.34 18.83 -1.65
C GLY A 606 -10.26 17.71 -1.16
N THR A 607 -9.66 16.64 -0.65
CA THR A 607 -10.38 15.49 -0.11
C THR A 607 -10.33 15.49 1.42
N VAL A 608 -11.50 15.36 2.05
CA VAL A 608 -11.62 15.02 3.48
C VAL A 608 -11.67 13.49 3.60
N THR A 609 -10.68 12.91 4.27
CA THR A 609 -10.60 11.48 4.55
C THR A 609 -10.89 11.22 6.02
N ILE A 610 -11.86 10.33 6.29
CA ILE A 610 -12.15 9.81 7.62
C ILE A 610 -11.69 8.36 7.69
N GLY A 611 -10.86 8.06 8.69
CA GLY A 611 -10.18 6.77 8.83
C GLY A 611 -8.77 6.79 8.22
N SER A 612 -8.01 5.70 8.43
CA SER A 612 -6.59 5.70 8.09
C SER A 612 -6.32 5.56 6.58
N PRO A 613 -5.49 6.42 5.97
CA PRO A 613 -5.00 6.23 4.61
C PRO A 613 -4.12 4.96 4.54
N GLY A 614 -4.64 3.91 3.91
CA GLY A 614 -3.86 2.70 3.58
C GLY A 614 -3.90 1.55 4.60
N SER A 615 -4.83 1.50 5.55
CA SER A 615 -4.89 0.40 6.53
C SER A 615 -6.03 -0.60 6.30
N THR A 616 -5.67 -1.88 6.49
CA THR A 616 -6.49 -3.09 6.61
C THR A 616 -7.21 -3.19 7.97
N GLY A 617 -7.51 -2.05 8.60
CA GLY A 617 -8.03 -2.01 9.96
C GLY A 617 -9.46 -2.53 10.03
N THR A 618 -9.76 -3.38 11.03
CA THR A 618 -11.09 -3.94 11.28
C THR A 618 -12.04 -2.98 12.02
N GLY A 619 -11.62 -1.73 12.22
CA GLY A 619 -12.37 -0.73 12.99
C GLY A 619 -13.62 -0.31 12.24
N VAL A 620 -14.78 -0.40 12.90
CA VAL A 620 -16.07 -0.10 12.29
C VAL A 620 -16.26 1.42 12.16
N VAL A 621 -16.69 1.91 11.00
CA VAL A 621 -17.15 3.29 10.82
C VAL A 621 -18.67 3.33 10.85
N SER A 622 -19.25 4.11 11.75
CA SER A 622 -20.68 4.41 11.80
C SER A 622 -20.92 5.88 11.46
N LEU A 623 -21.69 6.13 10.40
CA LEU A 623 -22.09 7.46 9.95
C LEU A 623 -23.56 7.70 10.33
N ARG A 624 -23.86 8.84 10.97
CA ARG A 624 -25.20 9.25 11.42
C ARG A 624 -25.46 10.72 11.08
N ASN A 625 -26.64 11.03 10.53
CA ASN A 625 -27.17 12.38 10.32
C ASN A 625 -26.22 13.38 9.59
N LEU A 626 -25.42 12.97 8.59
CA LEU A 626 -24.52 13.87 7.83
C LEU A 626 -25.21 14.63 6.67
N GLY A 627 -26.51 14.45 6.46
CA GLY A 627 -27.28 15.17 5.45
C GLY A 627 -28.13 16.31 6.00
N PRO A 628 -28.96 16.96 5.16
CA PRO A 628 -29.76 18.10 5.54
C PRO A 628 -30.77 17.67 6.60
N ARG A 629 -30.73 18.33 7.76
CA ARG A 629 -31.71 18.08 8.82
C ARG A 629 -32.14 19.40 9.44
N PRO A 630 -33.45 19.67 9.60
CA PRO A 630 -33.91 20.95 10.13
C PRO A 630 -33.30 21.27 11.50
N GLY A 631 -32.51 22.33 11.57
CA GLY A 631 -31.85 22.80 12.80
C GLY A 631 -30.48 22.18 13.10
N LEU A 632 -29.92 21.37 12.20
CA LEU A 632 -28.57 20.80 12.32
C LEU A 632 -27.73 21.15 11.07
N PRO A 633 -26.42 21.38 11.21
CA PRO A 633 -25.52 21.59 10.08
C PRO A 633 -25.49 20.40 9.12
N SER A 634 -25.27 20.67 7.82
CA SER A 634 -25.34 19.71 6.72
C SER A 634 -24.13 19.85 5.80
N LEU A 635 -23.65 18.74 5.25
CA LEU A 635 -22.55 18.72 4.27
C LEU A 635 -22.92 19.28 2.89
N SER A 636 -24.20 19.59 2.67
CA SER A 636 -24.72 20.04 1.36
C SER A 636 -24.14 21.36 0.85
N ASP A 637 -23.57 22.18 1.73
CA ASP A 637 -22.98 23.46 1.38
C ASP A 637 -21.44 23.40 1.25
N GLU A 638 -20.82 22.23 1.46
CA GLU A 638 -19.37 22.07 1.60
C GLU A 638 -18.61 21.87 0.28
N SER A 639 -17.36 22.32 0.22
CA SER A 639 -16.60 22.36 -1.03
C SER A 639 -15.65 21.16 -1.29
N PHE A 640 -15.66 20.12 -0.44
CA PHE A 640 -14.71 19.00 -0.50
C PHE A 640 -15.26 17.71 -1.13
N ASN A 641 -14.35 16.83 -1.54
CA ASN A 641 -14.65 15.41 -1.79
C ASN A 641 -14.55 14.62 -0.48
N LEU A 642 -15.38 13.60 -0.29
CA LEU A 642 -15.39 12.78 0.92
C LEU A 642 -14.83 11.37 0.65
N THR A 643 -13.91 10.91 1.50
CA THR A 643 -13.45 9.52 1.52
C THR A 643 -13.63 8.95 2.92
N VAL A 644 -14.32 7.82 3.03
CA VAL A 644 -14.50 7.10 4.30
C VAL A 644 -13.86 5.73 4.19
N ARG A 645 -13.00 5.38 5.17
CA ARG A 645 -12.24 4.12 5.21
C ARG A 645 -12.47 3.38 6.52
N GLY A 646 -12.82 2.09 6.46
CA GLY A 646 -13.07 1.29 7.65
C GLY A 646 -12.97 -0.23 7.47
N GLY A 647 -13.13 -0.93 8.58
CA GLY A 647 -13.40 -2.37 8.69
C GLY A 647 -14.74 -2.68 8.06
N ASP A 648 -15.82 -2.37 8.78
CA ASP A 648 -17.16 -2.25 8.20
C ASP A 648 -17.56 -0.78 8.16
N VAL A 649 -18.41 -0.40 7.20
CA VAL A 649 -19.00 0.95 7.13
C VAL A 649 -20.51 0.82 7.26
N TYR A 650 -21.09 1.46 8.29
CA TYR A 650 -22.52 1.48 8.57
C TYR A 650 -23.10 2.87 8.38
N PHE A 651 -24.21 2.92 7.66
CA PHE A 651 -25.09 4.07 7.57
C PHE A 651 -26.28 3.87 8.53
N ASN A 652 -26.33 4.64 9.62
CA ASN A 652 -27.31 4.49 10.70
C ASN A 652 -28.16 5.76 10.89
N GLN A 653 -29.45 5.59 11.20
CA GLN A 653 -30.32 6.70 11.63
C GLN A 653 -30.19 6.94 13.14
N ALA A 654 -30.26 8.20 13.60
CA ALA A 654 -30.34 8.50 15.03
C ALA A 654 -31.74 8.17 15.59
N VAL A 655 -31.82 7.26 16.56
CA VAL A 655 -33.05 7.04 17.33
C VAL A 655 -33.22 8.22 18.30
N VAL A 656 -33.99 9.23 17.90
CA VAL A 656 -34.38 10.30 18.83
C VAL A 656 -35.40 9.72 19.81
N SER A 657 -35.03 9.63 21.08
CA SER A 657 -35.89 9.10 22.13
C SER A 657 -37.20 9.90 22.24
N GLY A 658 -38.33 9.23 22.02
CA GLY A 658 -39.65 9.73 22.42
C GLY A 658 -40.64 10.16 21.34
N ASN A 659 -40.30 10.14 20.04
CA ASN A 659 -41.27 10.39 18.97
C ASN A 659 -41.22 9.31 17.87
N PRO A 660 -42.11 8.29 17.91
CA PRO A 660 -42.17 7.25 16.88
C PRO A 660 -42.70 7.75 15.51
N ASN A 661 -43.03 9.04 15.37
CA ASN A 661 -43.56 9.61 14.13
C ASN A 661 -42.52 10.28 13.21
N PHE A 662 -41.22 10.23 13.50
CA PHE A 662 -40.17 10.63 12.53
C PHE A 662 -39.85 9.51 11.51
N SER A 663 -40.89 8.80 11.04
CA SER A 663 -40.80 7.65 10.12
C SER A 663 -41.19 8.02 8.67
N THR A 664 -40.91 9.25 8.25
CA THR A 664 -41.03 9.68 6.83
C THR A 664 -39.88 10.58 6.40
N ASP A 665 -38.80 10.63 7.17
CA ASP A 665 -37.64 11.49 6.85
C ASP A 665 -36.92 10.87 5.65
N THR A 666 -37.12 11.48 4.48
CA THR A 666 -36.51 11.08 3.19
C THR A 666 -35.10 11.65 3.02
N ASP A 667 -34.58 12.33 4.04
CA ASP A 667 -33.31 13.02 3.95
C ASP A 667 -32.14 12.02 3.99
N PRO A 668 -31.15 12.16 3.08
CA PRO A 668 -30.03 11.23 2.98
C PRO A 668 -29.08 11.35 4.20
N ILE A 669 -28.45 10.25 4.60
CA ILE A 669 -27.45 10.23 5.68
C ILE A 669 -26.22 11.03 5.30
N VAL A 670 -25.81 11.05 4.03
CA VAL A 670 -24.70 11.86 3.52
C VAL A 670 -25.24 12.67 2.38
N GLN A 671 -24.98 13.98 2.34
CA GLN A 671 -25.36 14.85 1.24
C GLN A 671 -24.23 15.79 0.87
N LEU A 672 -23.66 15.65 -0.33
CA LEU A 672 -22.64 16.57 -0.85
C LEU A 672 -23.21 17.44 -1.98
N PRO A 673 -22.70 18.66 -2.23
CA PRO A 673 -23.14 19.49 -3.34
C PRO A 673 -22.73 18.94 -4.72
N ARG A 674 -23.17 19.67 -5.77
CA ARG A 674 -22.95 19.32 -7.18
C ARG A 674 -21.47 19.10 -7.47
N ASP A 675 -21.19 18.07 -8.28
CA ASP A 675 -19.89 17.75 -8.87
C ASP A 675 -18.84 17.19 -7.89
N LYS A 676 -19.23 16.91 -6.64
CA LYS A 676 -18.35 16.29 -5.63
C LYS A 676 -18.32 14.76 -5.75
N THR A 677 -17.26 14.17 -5.19
CA THR A 677 -17.11 12.71 -5.12
C THR A 677 -17.22 12.21 -3.68
N ALA A 678 -17.88 11.07 -3.51
CA ALA A 678 -17.90 10.32 -2.25
C ALA A 678 -17.36 8.91 -2.50
N GLN A 679 -16.34 8.51 -1.75
CA GLN A 679 -15.79 7.16 -1.76
C GLN A 679 -16.03 6.50 -0.40
N PHE A 680 -16.61 5.31 -0.40
CA PHE A 680 -16.76 4.47 0.78
C PHE A 680 -15.95 3.19 0.55
N ILE A 681 -14.87 3.02 1.32
CA ILE A 681 -13.90 1.95 1.14
C ILE A 681 -13.87 1.11 2.41
N SER A 682 -14.22 -0.17 2.28
CA SER A 682 -14.39 -1.09 3.39
C SER A 682 -13.55 -2.34 3.19
N THR A 683 -12.79 -2.72 4.21
CA THR A 683 -12.03 -3.99 4.24
C THR A 683 -12.90 -5.18 4.65
N GLY A 684 -14.14 -4.91 5.01
CA GLY A 684 -15.24 -5.84 5.22
C GLY A 684 -16.40 -5.40 4.34
N THR A 685 -17.51 -5.05 4.96
CA THR A 685 -18.79 -4.79 4.31
C THR A 685 -19.22 -3.32 4.39
N ILE A 686 -20.09 -2.90 3.48
CA ILE A 686 -20.77 -1.59 3.54
C ILE A 686 -22.27 -1.86 3.67
N PHE A 687 -22.90 -1.35 4.73
CA PHE A 687 -24.31 -1.61 5.03
C PHE A 687 -25.10 -0.34 5.32
N ALA A 688 -26.39 -0.39 5.00
CA ALA A 688 -27.37 0.63 5.34
C ALA A 688 -28.51 0.03 6.18
N GLY A 689 -29.00 0.78 7.17
CA GLY A 689 -30.28 0.45 7.83
C GLY A 689 -31.47 0.61 6.86
N ASN A 690 -32.67 0.20 7.29
CA ASN A 690 -33.89 0.38 6.48
C ASN A 690 -34.12 1.86 6.14
N ASN A 691 -34.48 2.16 4.89
CA ASN A 691 -34.75 3.52 4.38
C ASN A 691 -33.58 4.51 4.56
N GLN A 692 -32.33 4.04 4.54
CA GLN A 692 -31.15 4.90 4.61
C GLN A 692 -30.56 5.15 3.22
N GLU A 693 -30.32 6.42 2.90
CA GLU A 693 -29.83 6.88 1.59
C GLU A 693 -28.50 7.62 1.70
N VAL A 694 -27.62 7.44 0.72
CA VAL A 694 -26.36 8.19 0.55
C VAL A 694 -26.51 9.07 -0.68
N GLY A 695 -26.73 10.36 -0.49
CA GLY A 695 -27.00 11.30 -1.56
C GLY A 695 -25.82 12.15 -1.98
N ILE A 696 -25.77 12.52 -3.26
CA ILE A 696 -24.97 13.65 -3.75
C ILE A 696 -25.91 14.52 -4.58
N ASP A 697 -26.09 15.76 -4.16
CA ASP A 697 -26.95 16.75 -4.79
C ASP A 697 -26.36 17.19 -6.14
N GLY A 698 -26.53 16.42 -7.22
CA GLY A 698 -26.10 16.88 -8.55
C GLY A 698 -25.83 15.84 -9.63
N ASP A 699 -26.01 16.28 -10.88
CA ASP A 699 -25.84 15.45 -12.08
C ASP A 699 -24.38 15.06 -12.38
N ASN A 700 -23.39 15.82 -11.90
CA ASN A 700 -21.97 15.46 -12.08
C ASN A 700 -21.33 14.89 -10.80
N GLY A 701 -22.10 14.69 -9.73
CA GLY A 701 -21.62 14.00 -8.54
C GLY A 701 -21.28 12.53 -8.85
N LYS A 702 -20.30 11.98 -8.13
CA LYS A 702 -19.85 10.59 -8.28
C LYS A 702 -19.80 9.85 -6.96
N ILE A 703 -20.32 8.63 -6.92
CA ILE A 703 -20.20 7.75 -5.75
C ILE A 703 -19.44 6.48 -6.13
N LEU A 704 -18.48 6.11 -5.29
CA LEU A 704 -17.81 4.80 -5.31
C LEU A 704 -18.10 4.03 -4.03
N PHE A 705 -18.57 2.80 -4.19
CA PHE A 705 -18.59 1.78 -3.13
C PHE A 705 -17.53 0.71 -3.42
N ASP A 706 -16.49 0.59 -2.59
CA ASP A 706 -15.46 -0.46 -2.69
C ASP A 706 -15.42 -1.27 -1.40
N ALA A 707 -15.89 -2.51 -1.43
CA ALA A 707 -15.96 -3.38 -0.25
C ALA A 707 -15.30 -4.72 -0.49
N VAL A 708 -14.74 -5.34 0.55
CA VAL A 708 -14.22 -6.71 0.44
C VAL A 708 -15.34 -7.74 0.52
N ASN A 709 -16.33 -7.60 1.40
CA ASN A 709 -17.30 -8.65 1.74
C ASN A 709 -18.74 -8.39 1.24
N GLY A 710 -19.00 -7.25 0.58
CA GLY A 710 -20.31 -6.94 0.00
C GLY A 710 -20.82 -5.52 0.30
N VAL A 711 -21.87 -5.12 -0.41
CA VAL A 711 -22.55 -3.82 -0.27
C VAL A 711 -24.07 -4.05 -0.30
N GLY A 712 -24.80 -3.72 0.78
CA GLY A 712 -26.25 -3.97 0.88
C GLY A 712 -26.79 -4.20 2.30
N VAL A 713 -27.76 -5.12 2.47
CA VAL A 713 -28.37 -5.49 3.78
C VAL A 713 -27.87 -6.88 4.24
N LEU A 714 -27.73 -7.11 5.55
CA LEU A 714 -27.27 -8.37 6.18
C LEU A 714 -28.20 -9.57 5.86
N PHE A 715 -27.59 -10.69 5.41
CA PHE A 715 -28.23 -11.86 4.79
C PHE A 715 -28.73 -12.99 5.73
N ASP A 716 -28.95 -12.76 7.02
CA ASP A 716 -29.40 -13.83 7.93
C ASP A 716 -30.93 -14.08 7.94
N ASN A 717 -31.66 -13.65 6.90
CA ASN A 717 -33.07 -13.99 6.74
C ASN A 717 -33.29 -14.90 5.51
N PRO A 718 -33.63 -16.18 5.68
CA PRO A 718 -33.85 -17.13 4.59
C PRO A 718 -35.18 -16.92 3.81
N TYR A 719 -35.88 -15.81 4.06
CA TYR A 719 -37.06 -15.40 3.30
C TYR A 719 -36.76 -14.07 2.59
N PRO A 720 -37.02 -13.97 1.27
CA PRO A 720 -37.02 -12.69 0.58
C PRO A 720 -38.07 -11.80 1.24
N VAL A 721 -37.62 -10.82 2.04
CA VAL A 721 -38.46 -9.69 2.44
C VAL A 721 -38.68 -8.87 1.17
N PRO A 722 -39.92 -8.66 0.69
CA PRO A 722 -40.21 -7.90 -0.55
C PRO A 722 -39.84 -6.41 -0.49
N ASN A 723 -39.04 -6.01 0.51
CA ASN A 723 -38.81 -4.63 0.96
C ASN A 723 -37.36 -4.41 1.44
N SER A 724 -36.41 -5.33 1.20
CA SER A 724 -35.00 -5.10 1.59
C SER A 724 -34.36 -4.08 0.65
N SER A 725 -34.55 -2.80 0.96
CA SER A 725 -33.91 -1.68 0.29
C SER A 725 -32.39 -1.88 0.31
N GLY A 726 -31.76 -1.90 -0.86
CA GLY A 726 -30.30 -1.80 -0.95
C GLY A 726 -29.78 -0.50 -0.32
N ILE A 727 -28.52 -0.18 -0.57
CA ILE A 727 -28.06 1.17 -0.25
C ILE A 727 -28.78 2.13 -1.20
N GLY A 728 -29.64 3.00 -0.65
CA GLY A 728 -30.25 4.11 -1.36
C GLY A 728 -29.18 5.09 -1.80
N PHE A 729 -29.25 5.67 -3.00
CA PHE A 729 -28.39 6.79 -3.38
C PHE A 729 -29.02 7.76 -4.38
N SER A 730 -28.62 9.04 -4.34
CA SER A 730 -29.11 10.10 -5.22
C SER A 730 -28.06 10.73 -6.15
N ALA A 731 -27.04 9.98 -6.58
CA ALA A 731 -26.04 10.43 -7.55
C ALA A 731 -26.32 9.90 -8.96
N LYS A 732 -26.05 10.71 -9.99
CA LYS A 732 -26.15 10.27 -11.38
C LYS A 732 -25.08 9.25 -11.73
N ASN A 733 -23.82 9.49 -11.35
CA ASN A 733 -22.69 8.64 -11.72
C ASN A 733 -22.31 7.71 -10.55
N VAL A 734 -22.48 6.40 -10.73
CA VAL A 734 -22.12 5.39 -9.72
C VAL A 734 -21.13 4.38 -10.28
N ALA A 735 -20.21 3.95 -9.42
CA ALA A 735 -19.38 2.76 -9.61
C ALA A 735 -19.38 1.94 -8.32
N ALA A 736 -19.24 0.63 -8.45
CA ALA A 736 -19.17 -0.25 -7.28
C ALA A 736 -18.35 -1.51 -7.54
N ARG A 737 -17.64 -1.94 -6.51
CA ARG A 737 -16.80 -3.13 -6.54
C ARG A 737 -16.93 -3.90 -5.24
N THR A 738 -17.06 -5.21 -5.35
CA THR A 738 -16.84 -6.13 -4.24
C THR A 738 -15.72 -7.12 -4.57
N GLN A 739 -14.99 -7.63 -3.57
CA GLN A 739 -14.12 -8.81 -3.78
C GLN A 739 -14.92 -10.09 -3.57
N PHE A 740 -15.67 -10.14 -2.48
CA PHE A 740 -16.56 -11.19 -2.02
C PHE A 740 -17.96 -10.61 -1.78
N GLY A 741 -18.99 -11.43 -1.90
CA GLY A 741 -20.35 -11.05 -1.55
C GLY A 741 -21.11 -10.23 -2.59
N ASN A 742 -22.41 -10.06 -2.32
CA ASN A 742 -23.37 -9.46 -3.23
C ASN A 742 -23.27 -7.92 -3.26
N LEU A 743 -23.79 -7.34 -4.34
CA LEU A 743 -23.97 -5.91 -4.53
C LEU A 743 -25.45 -5.63 -4.76
N LEU A 744 -26.07 -4.92 -3.81
CA LEU A 744 -27.47 -4.50 -3.87
C LEU A 744 -27.54 -2.98 -3.75
N LEU A 745 -27.83 -2.31 -4.88
CA LEU A 745 -27.88 -0.85 -4.97
C LEU A 745 -29.28 -0.42 -5.44
N THR A 746 -29.83 0.60 -4.78
CA THR A 746 -31.13 1.18 -5.12
C THR A 746 -30.97 2.68 -5.32
N SER A 747 -31.37 3.20 -6.47
CA SER A 747 -31.32 4.64 -6.75
C SER A 747 -32.63 5.32 -6.35
N SER A 748 -32.58 6.55 -5.84
CA SER A 748 -33.73 7.45 -5.71
C SER A 748 -33.89 8.39 -6.91
N ARG A 749 -32.83 8.55 -7.73
CA ARG A 749 -32.86 9.34 -8.96
C ARG A 749 -33.54 8.60 -10.09
N THR A 750 -34.26 9.34 -10.92
CA THR A 750 -34.92 8.83 -12.14
C THR A 750 -33.99 8.70 -13.35
N ASP A 751 -32.69 9.01 -13.24
CA ASP A 751 -31.74 8.99 -14.37
C ASP A 751 -30.34 8.43 -14.02
N LEU A 752 -30.28 7.23 -13.42
CA LEU A 752 -29.03 6.57 -13.00
C LEU A 752 -28.06 6.32 -14.18
N VAL A 753 -26.76 6.58 -13.98
CA VAL A 753 -25.67 6.27 -14.91
C VAL A 753 -24.60 5.40 -14.23
N VAL A 754 -24.39 4.19 -14.75
CA VAL A 754 -23.24 3.34 -14.39
C VAL A 754 -21.99 3.86 -15.11
N SER A 755 -20.96 4.20 -14.34
CA SER A 755 -19.79 4.98 -14.79
C SER A 755 -18.48 4.44 -14.24
N SER A 756 -17.34 5.07 -14.60
CA SER A 756 -16.04 4.81 -13.97
C SER A 756 -15.69 5.90 -12.95
N VAL A 757 -15.29 5.47 -11.75
CA VAL A 757 -14.91 6.32 -10.63
C VAL A 757 -13.66 5.73 -9.97
N ASP A 758 -12.62 6.55 -9.79
CA ASP A 758 -11.41 6.24 -9.01
C ASP A 758 -10.77 4.86 -9.26
N GLY A 759 -10.55 4.54 -10.54
CA GLY A 759 -9.91 3.29 -10.95
C GLY A 759 -10.83 2.05 -10.93
N VAL A 760 -12.09 2.20 -10.55
CA VAL A 760 -13.14 1.21 -10.74
C VAL A 760 -13.91 1.54 -12.02
N ASP A 761 -14.02 0.56 -12.91
CA ASP A 761 -14.72 0.70 -14.20
C ASP A 761 -16.08 -0.02 -14.12
N GLY A 762 -17.14 0.74 -13.84
CA GLY A 762 -18.51 0.23 -13.76
C GLY A 762 -18.83 -0.50 -12.46
N ILE A 763 -19.52 -1.63 -12.59
CA ILE A 763 -20.04 -2.41 -11.47
C ILE A 763 -19.49 -3.85 -11.53
N THR A 764 -18.79 -4.28 -10.49
CA THR A 764 -18.16 -5.61 -10.45
C THR A 764 -18.39 -6.34 -9.13
N ALA A 765 -18.87 -7.58 -9.19
CA ALA A 765 -19.03 -8.50 -8.06
C ALA A 765 -18.55 -9.92 -8.43
N PRO A 766 -17.24 -10.21 -8.35
CA PRO A 766 -16.64 -11.46 -8.83
C PRO A 766 -17.11 -12.70 -8.07
N ASN A 767 -17.76 -12.54 -6.91
CA ASN A 767 -18.21 -13.64 -6.05
C ASN A 767 -19.67 -13.47 -5.57
N GLY A 768 -20.43 -12.56 -6.19
CA GLY A 768 -21.76 -12.17 -5.73
C GLY A 768 -22.77 -11.96 -6.84
N GLN A 769 -24.01 -11.77 -6.40
CA GLN A 769 -25.15 -11.31 -7.19
C GLN A 769 -25.10 -9.78 -7.32
N ILE A 770 -25.57 -9.26 -8.46
CA ILE A 770 -25.76 -7.82 -8.68
C ILE A 770 -27.26 -7.56 -8.86
N VAL A 771 -27.79 -6.59 -8.12
CA VAL A 771 -29.16 -6.12 -8.27
C VAL A 771 -29.17 -4.59 -8.32
N LEU A 772 -29.75 -4.05 -9.40
CA LEU A 772 -29.89 -2.62 -9.67
C LEU A 772 -31.38 -2.29 -9.94
N GLU A 773 -32.00 -1.54 -9.03
CA GLU A 773 -33.44 -1.21 -9.04
C GLU A 773 -33.71 0.27 -8.74
N ASN A 774 -34.90 0.80 -9.09
CA ASN A 774 -35.21 2.24 -8.96
C ASN A 774 -36.58 2.59 -8.34
N ILE A 775 -36.57 3.69 -7.58
CA ILE A 775 -37.60 4.20 -6.67
C ILE A 775 -38.56 5.17 -7.42
N ARG A 776 -39.69 5.50 -6.79
CA ARG A 776 -40.97 5.93 -7.37
C ARG A 776 -41.02 7.43 -7.79
N LEU A 777 -41.24 7.69 -9.10
CA LEU A 777 -41.97 8.80 -9.81
C LEU A 777 -41.20 9.56 -10.92
N GLU A 778 -41.78 9.53 -12.14
CA GLU A 778 -41.52 10.22 -13.44
C GLU A 778 -40.16 10.04 -14.19
N ASN A 779 -40.19 9.29 -15.32
CA ASN A 779 -39.14 9.05 -16.35
C ASN A 779 -37.96 8.12 -15.97
N SER A 780 -38.15 7.23 -14.99
CA SER A 780 -37.17 6.34 -14.37
C SER A 780 -36.30 5.52 -15.34
N SER A 781 -35.13 6.00 -15.72
CA SER A 781 -34.20 5.34 -16.64
C SER A 781 -32.87 4.94 -15.98
N ILE A 782 -32.30 3.83 -16.42
CA ILE A 782 -30.94 3.37 -16.07
C ILE A 782 -30.08 3.40 -17.33
N THR A 783 -28.95 4.08 -17.30
CA THR A 783 -27.98 4.12 -18.41
C THR A 783 -26.70 3.35 -18.03
N ILE A 784 -26.32 2.38 -18.85
CA ILE A 784 -25.13 1.55 -18.64
C ILE A 784 -24.03 2.00 -19.60
N ASN A 785 -23.13 2.88 -19.13
CA ASN A 785 -22.01 3.39 -19.93
C ASN A 785 -20.67 2.71 -19.63
N ALA A 786 -20.56 2.03 -18.48
CA ALA A 786 -19.41 1.21 -18.09
C ALA A 786 -19.86 -0.26 -17.87
N PRO A 787 -18.94 -1.24 -17.97
CA PRO A 787 -19.30 -2.65 -17.91
C PRO A 787 -19.92 -3.07 -16.57
N ILE A 788 -20.84 -4.05 -16.61
CA ILE A 788 -21.35 -4.76 -15.43
C ILE A 788 -20.84 -6.20 -15.47
N ARG A 789 -20.18 -6.65 -14.40
CA ARG A 789 -19.59 -8.00 -14.30
C ARG A 789 -19.93 -8.67 -12.97
N GLY A 790 -20.71 -9.75 -13.01
CA GLY A 790 -21.06 -10.55 -11.82
C GLY A 790 -20.67 -12.01 -12.00
N SER A 791 -20.51 -12.76 -10.90
CA SER A 791 -20.35 -14.23 -11.01
C SER A 791 -21.65 -15.00 -10.83
N ARG A 792 -22.65 -14.38 -10.21
CA ARG A 792 -24.00 -14.92 -10.02
C ARG A 792 -25.02 -14.09 -10.79
N ASP A 793 -26.29 -14.16 -10.38
CA ASP A 793 -27.38 -13.49 -11.09
C ASP A 793 -27.15 -11.97 -11.15
N ILE A 794 -27.57 -11.37 -12.26
CA ILE A 794 -27.59 -9.94 -12.50
C ILE A 794 -29.04 -9.57 -12.83
N SER A 795 -29.68 -8.77 -11.98
CA SER A 795 -30.98 -8.16 -12.29
C SER A 795 -30.85 -6.64 -12.43
N ILE A 796 -31.43 -6.12 -13.51
CA ILE A 796 -31.36 -4.70 -13.88
C ILE A 796 -32.76 -4.21 -14.24
N GLY A 797 -33.15 -3.09 -13.64
CA GLY A 797 -34.39 -2.38 -13.97
C GLY A 797 -35.63 -2.95 -13.27
N GLY A 798 -35.46 -3.65 -12.16
CA GLY A 798 -36.58 -4.02 -11.29
C GLY A 798 -37.19 -2.78 -10.61
N PHE A 799 -38.48 -2.88 -10.26
CA PHE A 799 -39.36 -1.85 -9.67
C PHE A 799 -39.31 -0.45 -10.32
N ASN A 800 -40.47 0.10 -10.73
CA ASN A 800 -40.63 1.48 -11.24
C ASN A 800 -39.55 1.99 -12.22
N THR A 801 -38.93 1.13 -13.03
CA THR A 801 -37.96 1.51 -14.05
C THR A 801 -38.67 1.54 -15.41
N ASP A 802 -38.69 2.69 -16.07
CA ASP A 802 -39.32 2.94 -17.36
C ASP A 802 -38.47 2.41 -18.53
N SER A 803 -37.14 2.51 -18.44
CA SER A 803 -36.23 1.99 -19.48
C SER A 803 -34.79 1.77 -19.02
N VAL A 804 -34.07 0.89 -19.73
CA VAL A 804 -32.63 0.66 -19.58
C VAL A 804 -31.92 1.00 -20.90
N SER A 805 -31.07 2.03 -20.90
CA SER A 805 -30.17 2.34 -22.02
C SER A 805 -28.89 1.53 -21.89
N LEU A 806 -28.67 0.58 -22.81
CA LEU A 806 -27.53 -0.32 -22.81
C LEU A 806 -26.45 0.15 -23.80
N ASN A 807 -25.39 0.77 -23.28
CA ASN A 807 -24.27 1.30 -24.07
C ASN A 807 -22.95 0.54 -23.81
N SER A 808 -22.94 -0.40 -22.86
CA SER A 808 -21.77 -1.22 -22.50
C SER A 808 -22.17 -2.66 -22.20
N ALA A 809 -21.17 -3.52 -22.00
CA ALA A 809 -21.37 -4.95 -21.81
C ALA A 809 -21.94 -5.31 -20.44
N VAL A 810 -22.80 -6.34 -20.40
CA VAL A 810 -23.26 -6.99 -19.16
C VAL A 810 -22.85 -8.46 -19.21
N THR A 811 -22.03 -8.90 -18.26
CA THR A 811 -21.47 -10.26 -18.24
C THR A 811 -21.68 -10.93 -16.89
N SER A 812 -22.18 -12.17 -16.90
CA SER A 812 -22.23 -13.04 -15.72
C SER A 812 -21.37 -14.29 -15.91
N ASP A 813 -20.57 -14.69 -14.93
CA ASP A 813 -19.70 -15.87 -15.09
C ASP A 813 -20.49 -17.19 -15.09
N ASN A 814 -21.59 -17.29 -14.33
CA ASN A 814 -22.45 -18.49 -14.31
C ASN A 814 -23.93 -18.19 -14.02
N GLY A 815 -24.28 -16.95 -13.64
CA GLY A 815 -25.64 -16.58 -13.25
C GLY A 815 -26.52 -16.13 -14.40
N ASN A 816 -27.80 -15.99 -14.11
CA ASN A 816 -28.79 -15.45 -15.02
C ASN A 816 -28.61 -13.94 -15.17
N ILE A 817 -28.85 -13.42 -16.37
CA ILE A 817 -28.97 -11.99 -16.62
C ILE A 817 -30.42 -11.69 -16.94
N VAL A 818 -31.01 -10.77 -16.19
CA VAL A 818 -32.39 -10.34 -16.32
C VAL A 818 -32.44 -8.83 -16.51
N PHE A 819 -33.12 -8.42 -17.58
CA PHE A 819 -33.59 -7.05 -17.74
C PHE A 819 -35.11 -7.04 -17.51
N GLU A 820 -35.53 -6.37 -16.44
CA GLU A 820 -36.94 -6.34 -15.99
C GLU A 820 -37.74 -5.17 -16.61
N ALA A 821 -37.07 -4.25 -17.31
CA ALA A 821 -37.65 -3.07 -17.96
C ALA A 821 -37.31 -3.01 -19.46
N PRO A 822 -38.02 -2.19 -20.28
CA PRO A 822 -37.71 -2.01 -21.70
C PRO A 822 -36.25 -1.60 -21.95
N VAL A 823 -35.57 -2.24 -22.89
CA VAL A 823 -34.15 -1.98 -23.19
C VAL A 823 -34.00 -1.20 -24.50
N VAL A 824 -33.19 -0.15 -24.48
CA VAL A 824 -32.81 0.64 -25.66
C VAL A 824 -31.29 0.52 -25.89
N LEU A 825 -30.89 -0.01 -27.04
CA LEU A 825 -29.49 -0.17 -27.43
C LEU A 825 -28.92 1.15 -27.95
N GLY A 826 -27.85 1.64 -27.32
CA GLY A 826 -27.12 2.83 -27.78
C GLY A 826 -25.69 2.54 -28.24
N VAL A 827 -24.95 3.61 -28.55
CA VAL A 827 -23.62 3.54 -29.15
C VAL A 827 -22.60 2.95 -28.15
N GLY A 828 -21.88 1.89 -28.52
CA GLY A 828 -20.93 1.19 -27.64
C GLY A 828 -21.07 -0.34 -27.54
N VAL A 829 -22.03 -0.93 -28.28
CA VAL A 829 -22.31 -2.37 -28.45
C VAL A 829 -22.64 -3.11 -27.14
N GLY A 830 -23.95 -3.30 -26.90
CA GLY A 830 -24.50 -4.11 -25.81
C GLY A 830 -24.36 -5.60 -26.07
N SER A 831 -23.19 -6.15 -25.74
CA SER A 831 -23.04 -7.59 -25.58
C SER A 831 -23.58 -8.01 -24.21
N VAL A 832 -24.48 -8.97 -24.20
CA VAL A 832 -24.96 -9.61 -22.97
C VAL A 832 -24.51 -11.05 -22.98
N SER A 833 -23.69 -11.44 -22.00
CA SER A 833 -23.09 -12.77 -21.98
C SER A 833 -23.15 -13.43 -20.63
N THR A 834 -23.41 -14.74 -20.63
CA THR A 834 -23.27 -15.59 -19.45
C THR A 834 -22.62 -16.90 -19.83
N ASN A 835 -22.00 -17.59 -18.87
CA ASN A 835 -21.39 -18.89 -19.09
C ASN A 835 -22.19 -19.99 -18.33
N GLY A 836 -23.34 -20.35 -18.92
CA GLY A 836 -24.25 -21.40 -18.44
C GLY A 836 -25.58 -20.89 -17.90
N GLY A 837 -25.67 -19.61 -17.51
CA GLY A 837 -26.91 -18.99 -17.04
C GLY A 837 -27.87 -18.61 -18.17
N ASN A 838 -29.10 -18.22 -17.83
CA ASN A 838 -30.08 -17.75 -18.81
C ASN A 838 -29.95 -16.24 -19.04
N ILE A 839 -30.24 -15.79 -20.26
CA ILE A 839 -30.46 -14.36 -20.56
C ILE A 839 -31.94 -14.15 -20.81
N ARG A 840 -32.56 -13.22 -20.07
CA ARG A 840 -33.98 -12.90 -20.18
C ARG A 840 -34.19 -11.39 -20.29
N PHE A 841 -34.95 -11.01 -21.31
CA PHE A 841 -35.52 -9.67 -21.44
C PHE A 841 -37.03 -9.79 -21.26
N ASP A 842 -37.56 -9.15 -20.22
CA ASP A 842 -38.98 -9.24 -19.88
C ASP A 842 -39.87 -8.37 -20.76
N GLU A 843 -39.33 -7.25 -21.23
CA GLU A 843 -40.05 -6.26 -22.03
C GLU A 843 -39.37 -6.07 -23.41
N THR A 844 -39.71 -4.98 -24.12
CA THR A 844 -39.21 -4.73 -25.47
C THR A 844 -37.70 -4.47 -25.51
N VAL A 845 -37.09 -4.80 -26.65
CA VAL A 845 -35.69 -4.45 -26.95
C VAL A 845 -35.66 -3.67 -28.26
N ASP A 846 -35.24 -2.41 -28.22
CA ASP A 846 -35.24 -1.49 -29.37
C ASP A 846 -33.87 -0.79 -29.52
N GLY A 847 -33.66 -0.10 -30.64
CA GLY A 847 -32.47 0.72 -30.89
C GLY A 847 -31.71 0.27 -32.12
N ASN A 848 -31.12 1.21 -32.88
CA ASN A 848 -30.53 0.96 -34.19
C ASN A 848 -29.14 0.29 -34.17
N GLN A 849 -28.83 -0.47 -33.12
CA GLN A 849 -27.56 -1.14 -32.92
C GLN A 849 -27.76 -2.66 -32.95
N SER A 850 -26.65 -3.40 -33.00
CA SER A 850 -26.69 -4.87 -33.03
C SER A 850 -26.62 -5.45 -31.62
N LEU A 851 -27.52 -6.40 -31.33
CA LEU A 851 -27.56 -7.12 -30.06
C LEU A 851 -26.81 -8.45 -30.18
N ASN A 852 -25.84 -8.67 -29.30
CA ASN A 852 -25.07 -9.92 -29.25
C ASN A 852 -25.34 -10.62 -27.91
N LEU A 853 -25.99 -11.78 -27.97
CA LEU A 853 -26.33 -12.63 -26.82
C LEU A 853 -25.52 -13.92 -26.86
N ASN A 854 -24.89 -14.30 -25.75
CA ASN A 854 -24.16 -15.56 -25.64
C ASN A 854 -24.34 -16.16 -24.24
N THR A 855 -24.88 -17.37 -24.14
CA THR A 855 -25.17 -18.02 -22.85
C THR A 855 -24.30 -19.23 -22.55
N ASN A 856 -23.46 -19.67 -23.50
CA ASN A 856 -22.66 -20.90 -23.42
C ASN A 856 -23.42 -22.13 -22.85
N GLY A 857 -24.65 -22.35 -23.31
CA GLY A 857 -25.48 -23.50 -22.94
C GLY A 857 -26.80 -23.15 -22.24
N GLY A 858 -26.91 -21.97 -21.61
CA GLY A 858 -28.16 -21.51 -21.00
C GLY A 858 -29.20 -21.01 -22.02
N SER A 859 -30.44 -20.78 -21.60
CA SER A 859 -31.52 -20.34 -22.49
C SER A 859 -31.55 -18.82 -22.71
N VAL A 860 -32.01 -18.42 -23.89
CA VAL A 860 -32.33 -17.02 -24.20
C VAL A 860 -33.85 -16.87 -24.31
N GLN A 861 -34.42 -15.92 -23.55
CA GLN A 861 -35.83 -15.57 -23.57
C GLN A 861 -36.02 -14.09 -23.90
N LEU A 862 -36.76 -13.83 -24.97
CA LEU A 862 -37.17 -12.49 -25.43
C LEU A 862 -38.69 -12.43 -25.32
N ASN A 863 -39.19 -11.93 -24.18
CA ASN A 863 -40.61 -11.96 -23.85
C ASN A 863 -41.38 -10.84 -24.57
N GLY A 864 -40.76 -9.67 -24.73
CA GLY A 864 -41.26 -8.55 -25.54
C GLY A 864 -40.85 -8.60 -27.02
N ALA A 865 -41.40 -7.68 -27.82
CA ALA A 865 -41.00 -7.51 -29.21
C ALA A 865 -39.59 -6.93 -29.34
N VAL A 866 -38.85 -7.37 -30.37
CA VAL A 866 -37.49 -6.90 -30.65
C VAL A 866 -37.52 -6.04 -31.92
N GLY A 867 -37.08 -4.79 -31.82
CA GLY A 867 -37.04 -3.82 -32.92
C GLY A 867 -38.40 -3.33 -33.39
N ALA A 868 -39.38 -3.27 -32.48
CA ALA A 868 -40.75 -2.88 -32.80
C ALA A 868 -40.90 -1.37 -33.04
N VAL A 869 -40.22 -0.54 -32.25
CA VAL A 869 -40.22 0.91 -32.38
C VAL A 869 -39.05 1.36 -33.26
N ALA A 870 -37.86 0.82 -33.00
CA ALA A 870 -36.65 1.09 -33.77
C ALA A 870 -35.95 -0.24 -34.11
N PRO A 871 -35.98 -0.69 -35.37
CA PRO A 871 -35.33 -1.92 -35.79
C PRO A 871 -33.86 -1.97 -35.38
N LEU A 872 -33.41 -3.11 -34.88
CA LEU A 872 -32.01 -3.35 -34.56
C LEU A 872 -31.19 -3.38 -35.85
N SER A 873 -29.89 -3.09 -35.81
CA SER A 873 -29.04 -3.29 -36.98
C SER A 873 -28.88 -4.78 -37.31
N GLY A 874 -28.76 -5.62 -36.27
CA GLY A 874 -28.72 -7.07 -36.34
C GLY A 874 -28.96 -7.74 -34.98
N LEU A 875 -29.25 -9.04 -35.00
CA LEU A 875 -29.40 -9.87 -33.80
C LEU A 875 -28.54 -11.13 -33.94
N THR A 876 -27.59 -11.32 -33.03
CA THR A 876 -26.79 -12.55 -32.93
C THR A 876 -27.06 -13.23 -31.59
N ILE A 877 -27.51 -14.48 -31.63
CA ILE A 877 -27.61 -15.38 -30.47
C ILE A 877 -26.65 -16.55 -30.71
N ALA A 878 -25.64 -16.67 -29.87
CA ALA A 878 -24.61 -17.71 -29.95
C ALA A 878 -24.68 -18.68 -28.76
N ASN A 879 -24.39 -19.95 -29.04
CA ASN A 879 -24.23 -21.01 -28.04
C ASN A 879 -25.40 -21.13 -27.04
N ALA A 880 -26.64 -20.89 -27.48
CA ALA A 880 -27.81 -21.01 -26.61
C ALA A 880 -28.19 -22.47 -26.37
N GLY A 881 -28.77 -22.77 -25.20
CA GLY A 881 -29.53 -23.99 -24.95
C GLY A 881 -30.82 -23.97 -25.75
N ASN A 882 -31.86 -23.33 -25.23
CA ASN A 882 -33.09 -23.04 -25.98
C ASN A 882 -33.21 -21.54 -26.27
N VAL A 883 -33.85 -21.19 -27.38
CA VAL A 883 -34.19 -19.79 -27.73
C VAL A 883 -35.71 -19.67 -27.85
N THR A 884 -36.29 -18.75 -27.10
CA THR A 884 -37.72 -18.42 -27.16
C THR A 884 -37.91 -16.93 -27.41
N ALA A 885 -38.54 -16.57 -28.52
CA ALA A 885 -38.89 -15.20 -28.86
C ALA A 885 -40.29 -15.18 -29.48
N SER A 886 -41.34 -15.27 -28.66
CA SER A 886 -42.72 -15.43 -29.14
C SER A 886 -43.25 -14.21 -29.89
N ALA A 887 -42.75 -13.02 -29.57
CA ALA A 887 -43.09 -11.77 -30.24
C ALA A 887 -42.29 -11.58 -31.55
N PRO A 888 -42.68 -10.63 -32.43
CA PRO A 888 -41.93 -10.32 -33.63
C PRO A 888 -40.51 -9.82 -33.34
N VAL A 889 -39.55 -10.24 -34.18
CA VAL A 889 -38.16 -9.76 -34.20
C VAL A 889 -37.93 -9.03 -35.52
N THR A 890 -37.61 -7.74 -35.45
CA THR A 890 -37.33 -6.90 -36.62
C THR A 890 -35.92 -6.32 -36.53
N VAL A 891 -35.12 -6.55 -37.57
CA VAL A 891 -33.74 -6.08 -37.70
C VAL A 891 -33.47 -5.51 -39.10
N GLY A 892 -32.34 -4.83 -39.26
CA GLY A 892 -31.86 -4.25 -40.51
C GLY A 892 -30.98 -5.21 -41.32
N VAL A 893 -30.04 -4.61 -42.06
CA VAL A 893 -29.26 -5.30 -43.09
C VAL A 893 -28.22 -6.28 -42.55
N GLU A 894 -27.82 -6.20 -41.28
CA GLU A 894 -26.89 -7.17 -40.68
C GLU A 894 -27.56 -8.53 -40.41
N GLY A 895 -28.89 -8.53 -40.31
CA GLY A 895 -29.69 -9.75 -40.28
C GLY A 895 -29.76 -10.43 -38.91
N ILE A 896 -30.23 -11.68 -38.92
CA ILE A 896 -30.53 -12.49 -37.74
C ILE A 896 -29.68 -13.75 -37.79
N ALA A 897 -28.91 -14.03 -36.74
CA ALA A 897 -28.12 -15.25 -36.60
C ALA A 897 -28.39 -15.91 -35.25
N ILE A 898 -29.15 -17.01 -35.25
CA ILE A 898 -29.49 -17.79 -34.06
C ILE A 898 -28.81 -19.15 -34.13
N ARG A 899 -28.01 -19.48 -33.10
CA ARG A 899 -27.40 -20.80 -32.91
C ARG A 899 -27.77 -21.33 -31.54
N ALA A 900 -28.52 -22.43 -31.51
CA ALA A 900 -28.97 -23.10 -30.30
C ALA A 900 -28.72 -24.61 -30.37
N ASN A 901 -28.31 -25.22 -29.26
CA ASN A 901 -28.13 -26.66 -29.12
C ASN A 901 -29.48 -27.39 -28.89
N GLY A 902 -30.49 -26.67 -28.41
CA GLY A 902 -31.84 -27.15 -28.12
C GLY A 902 -32.85 -26.65 -29.15
N THR A 903 -34.03 -26.24 -28.68
CA THR A 903 -35.13 -25.80 -29.55
C THR A 903 -35.03 -24.31 -29.85
N VAL A 904 -35.37 -23.92 -31.08
CA VAL A 904 -35.61 -22.52 -31.44
C VAL A 904 -37.10 -22.33 -31.69
N PHE A 905 -37.74 -21.50 -30.88
CA PHE A 905 -39.11 -21.05 -31.05
C PHE A 905 -39.15 -19.53 -31.23
N THR A 906 -39.61 -19.06 -32.38
CA THR A 906 -39.72 -17.63 -32.66
C THR A 906 -41.08 -17.27 -33.27
N GLY A 907 -41.51 -16.03 -33.06
CA GLY A 907 -42.60 -15.40 -33.80
C GLY A 907 -42.18 -15.07 -35.23
N ASN A 908 -42.66 -13.94 -35.75
CA ASN A 908 -42.22 -13.45 -37.06
C ASN A 908 -40.80 -12.91 -36.98
N LEU A 909 -39.98 -13.23 -37.97
CA LEU A 909 -38.62 -12.73 -38.17
C LEU A 909 -38.59 -11.83 -39.40
N ASN A 910 -38.22 -10.58 -39.23
CA ASN A 910 -38.17 -9.58 -40.29
C ASN A 910 -36.78 -8.94 -40.36
N SER A 911 -36.06 -9.20 -41.44
CA SER A 911 -34.81 -8.53 -41.82
C SER A 911 -34.94 -7.83 -43.17
N SER A 912 -36.16 -7.49 -43.59
CA SER A 912 -36.43 -6.79 -44.84
C SER A 912 -35.94 -5.34 -44.80
N GLY A 913 -35.56 -4.82 -45.95
CA GLY A 913 -35.02 -3.46 -46.06
C GLY A 913 -34.77 -3.06 -47.50
N ASP A 914 -33.96 -2.01 -47.71
CA ASP A 914 -33.56 -1.62 -49.07
C ASP A 914 -32.80 -2.76 -49.76
N SER A 915 -31.90 -3.42 -49.03
CA SER A 915 -31.47 -4.80 -49.27
C SER A 915 -31.84 -5.62 -48.04
N GLY A 916 -32.27 -6.87 -48.21
CA GLY A 916 -32.63 -7.73 -47.09
C GLY A 916 -31.40 -8.26 -46.35
N GLY A 917 -31.45 -8.26 -45.01
CA GLY A 917 -30.48 -8.91 -44.15
C GLY A 917 -30.65 -10.43 -44.14
N SER A 918 -29.56 -11.17 -43.95
CA SER A 918 -29.64 -12.64 -43.96
C SER A 918 -30.23 -13.20 -42.66
N VAL A 919 -30.95 -14.31 -42.73
CA VAL A 919 -31.50 -15.03 -41.58
C VAL A 919 -30.85 -16.40 -41.51
N LEU A 920 -30.13 -16.68 -40.42
CA LEU A 920 -29.51 -17.98 -40.13
C LEU A 920 -30.08 -18.51 -38.82
N ILE A 921 -30.66 -19.70 -38.86
CA ILE A 921 -31.10 -20.42 -37.66
C ILE A 921 -30.52 -21.83 -37.69
N LYS A 922 -29.74 -22.16 -36.66
CA LYS A 922 -29.27 -23.52 -36.38
C LYS A 922 -29.81 -23.97 -35.04
N ALA A 923 -30.50 -25.10 -35.01
CA ALA A 923 -31.03 -25.71 -33.79
C ALA A 923 -30.55 -27.16 -33.68
N GLY A 924 -30.27 -27.64 -32.47
CA GLY A 924 -29.91 -29.06 -32.26
C GLY A 924 -31.12 -29.99 -32.10
N THR A 925 -32.34 -29.47 -32.00
CA THR A 925 -33.56 -30.28 -31.85
C THR A 925 -34.64 -29.95 -32.88
N SER A 926 -35.21 -28.75 -32.87
CA SER A 926 -36.25 -28.33 -33.82
C SER A 926 -36.29 -26.81 -33.99
N ILE A 927 -36.76 -26.37 -35.15
CA ILE A 927 -37.03 -24.95 -35.44
C ILE A 927 -38.52 -24.78 -35.64
N THR A 928 -39.13 -23.86 -34.89
CA THR A 928 -40.49 -23.37 -35.14
C THR A 928 -40.43 -21.85 -35.22
N THR A 929 -40.77 -21.29 -36.38
CA THR A 929 -40.81 -19.84 -36.60
C THR A 929 -42.09 -19.41 -37.31
N GLY A 930 -42.49 -18.15 -37.15
CA GLY A 930 -43.56 -17.51 -37.91
C GLY A 930 -43.15 -17.21 -39.36
N ILE A 931 -43.49 -16.02 -39.84
CA ILE A 931 -43.05 -15.52 -41.16
C ILE A 931 -41.56 -15.17 -41.08
N VAL A 932 -40.78 -15.58 -42.07
CA VAL A 932 -39.39 -15.14 -42.27
C VAL A 932 -39.36 -14.22 -43.49
N ASP A 933 -39.19 -12.91 -43.27
CA ASP A 933 -39.08 -11.92 -44.33
C ASP A 933 -37.68 -11.32 -44.37
N SER A 934 -36.88 -11.71 -45.35
CA SER A 934 -35.56 -11.17 -45.66
C SER A 934 -35.56 -10.43 -47.00
N SER A 935 -36.70 -9.86 -47.42
CA SER A 935 -36.81 -9.26 -48.75
C SER A 935 -36.09 -7.91 -48.91
N GLY A 936 -35.57 -7.66 -50.10
CA GLY A 936 -35.03 -6.37 -50.52
C GLY A 936 -36.06 -5.58 -51.30
N ARG A 937 -36.31 -4.32 -50.92
CA ARG A 937 -37.23 -3.42 -51.62
C ARG A 937 -36.67 -2.94 -52.97
N PHE A 938 -35.37 -2.61 -53.00
CA PHE A 938 -34.68 -2.10 -54.19
C PHE A 938 -33.48 -2.98 -54.59
N GLY A 939 -32.69 -3.40 -53.61
CA GLY A 939 -31.51 -4.24 -53.72
C GLY A 939 -31.80 -5.73 -53.50
N ASN A 940 -30.78 -6.49 -53.12
CA ASN A 940 -30.86 -7.94 -53.06
C ASN A 940 -31.74 -8.42 -51.91
N GLY A 941 -32.38 -9.59 -52.07
CA GLY A 941 -32.96 -10.33 -50.95
C GLY A 941 -31.85 -10.94 -50.09
N GLY A 942 -32.09 -11.02 -48.78
CA GLY A 942 -31.20 -11.65 -47.81
C GLY A 942 -31.32 -13.18 -47.87
N ASN A 943 -30.19 -13.87 -47.64
CA ASN A 943 -30.19 -15.33 -47.64
C ASN A 943 -30.92 -15.87 -46.40
N VAL A 944 -31.61 -17.00 -46.54
CA VAL A 944 -32.27 -17.68 -45.42
C VAL A 944 -31.66 -19.08 -45.28
N THR A 945 -31.15 -19.41 -44.10
CA THR A 945 -30.60 -20.72 -43.79
C THR A 945 -31.25 -21.28 -42.53
N LEU A 946 -31.91 -22.44 -42.65
CA LEU A 946 -32.56 -23.14 -41.54
C LEU A 946 -32.00 -24.56 -41.44
N ASP A 947 -31.42 -24.90 -40.30
CA ASP A 947 -30.66 -26.15 -40.12
C ASP A 947 -31.00 -26.78 -38.77
N SER A 948 -31.59 -27.97 -38.78
CA SER A 948 -31.97 -28.70 -37.55
C SER A 948 -32.13 -30.19 -37.83
N PRO A 949 -31.61 -31.09 -36.97
CA PRO A 949 -31.82 -32.53 -37.15
C PRO A 949 -33.29 -32.92 -36.98
N GLY A 950 -34.07 -32.26 -36.12
CA GLY A 950 -35.50 -32.48 -36.04
C GLY A 950 -36.33 -31.57 -36.95
N ASP A 951 -37.63 -31.52 -36.70
CA ASP A 951 -38.59 -30.85 -37.59
C ASP A 951 -38.30 -29.34 -37.71
N ILE A 952 -38.46 -28.82 -38.93
CA ILE A 952 -38.42 -27.39 -39.22
C ILE A 952 -39.83 -26.97 -39.67
N GLN A 953 -40.43 -26.05 -38.91
CA GLN A 953 -41.73 -25.47 -39.21
C GLN A 953 -41.61 -23.95 -39.34
N VAL A 954 -42.12 -23.43 -40.45
CA VAL A 954 -42.20 -22.00 -40.75
C VAL A 954 -43.63 -21.65 -41.18
N ASN A 955 -44.03 -20.39 -41.05
CA ASN A 955 -45.23 -19.92 -41.73
C ASN A 955 -44.95 -19.76 -43.23
N SER A 956 -44.04 -18.86 -43.60
CA SER A 956 -43.61 -18.62 -44.98
C SER A 956 -42.23 -17.95 -45.02
N ILE A 957 -41.56 -18.01 -46.16
CA ILE A 957 -40.22 -17.44 -46.37
C ILE A 957 -40.25 -16.48 -47.58
N ASN A 958 -40.06 -15.19 -47.32
CA ASN A 958 -39.95 -14.13 -48.32
C ASN A 958 -38.49 -13.64 -48.40
N ALA A 959 -37.72 -14.16 -49.36
CA ALA A 959 -36.33 -13.77 -49.63
C ALA A 959 -36.19 -13.06 -50.99
N GLN A 960 -37.24 -12.36 -51.42
CA GLN A 960 -37.30 -11.70 -52.72
C GLN A 960 -36.33 -10.53 -52.81
N GLY A 961 -35.76 -10.30 -54.00
CA GLY A 961 -35.01 -9.08 -54.31
C GLY A 961 -35.91 -7.99 -54.87
N GLY A 962 -35.45 -6.74 -54.84
CA GLY A 962 -36.16 -5.58 -55.38
C GLY A 962 -36.14 -5.53 -56.91
N SER A 963 -36.66 -4.46 -57.51
CA SER A 963 -36.65 -4.27 -58.98
C SER A 963 -35.24 -4.31 -59.60
N SER A 964 -34.21 -3.95 -58.84
CA SER A 964 -32.82 -3.91 -59.28
C SER A 964 -31.93 -4.94 -58.56
N GLY A 965 -32.52 -5.82 -57.74
CA GLY A 965 -31.81 -6.79 -56.93
C GLY A 965 -32.03 -8.23 -57.37
N ARG A 966 -31.11 -9.10 -56.97
CA ARG A 966 -31.26 -10.56 -57.03
C ARG A 966 -31.98 -11.05 -55.78
N GLY A 967 -32.83 -12.07 -55.88
CA GLY A 967 -33.36 -12.70 -54.67
C GLY A 967 -32.29 -13.43 -53.86
N GLY A 968 -32.52 -13.54 -52.55
CA GLY A 968 -31.64 -14.26 -51.62
C GLY A 968 -31.74 -15.77 -51.80
N ASN A 969 -30.68 -16.49 -51.45
CA ASN A 969 -30.70 -17.95 -51.47
C ASN A 969 -31.40 -18.49 -50.22
N VAL A 970 -32.26 -19.48 -50.40
CA VAL A 970 -32.91 -20.22 -49.30
C VAL A 970 -32.29 -21.61 -49.23
N ASP A 971 -31.69 -21.95 -48.09
CA ASP A 971 -31.13 -23.27 -47.82
C ASP A 971 -31.72 -23.85 -46.53
N ILE A 972 -32.45 -24.96 -46.66
CA ILE A 972 -33.14 -25.63 -45.56
C ILE A 972 -32.60 -27.05 -45.45
N THR A 973 -32.22 -27.47 -44.25
CA THR A 973 -31.74 -28.83 -43.97
C THR A 973 -32.40 -29.38 -42.72
N THR A 974 -33.09 -30.52 -42.86
CA THR A 974 -33.67 -31.28 -41.75
C THR A 974 -33.53 -32.79 -41.95
N GLU A 975 -33.29 -33.54 -40.87
CA GLU A 975 -33.29 -35.02 -40.90
C GLU A 975 -34.69 -35.59 -40.65
N ARG A 976 -35.73 -34.73 -40.52
CA ARG A 976 -37.12 -35.16 -40.39
C ARG A 976 -38.01 -34.50 -41.43
N PHE A 977 -38.85 -33.56 -41.01
CA PHE A 977 -39.88 -32.94 -41.83
C PHE A 977 -39.68 -31.44 -41.92
N PHE A 978 -39.87 -30.89 -43.12
CA PHE A 978 -40.00 -29.45 -43.33
C PHE A 978 -41.47 -29.11 -43.61
N ARG A 979 -42.00 -28.09 -42.93
CA ARG A 979 -43.38 -27.62 -43.12
C ARG A 979 -43.41 -26.09 -43.25
N ALA A 980 -43.84 -25.61 -44.42
CA ALA A 980 -44.21 -24.19 -44.60
C ALA A 980 -45.74 -24.06 -44.67
N GLY A 981 -46.36 -23.73 -43.54
CA GLY A 981 -47.82 -23.82 -43.35
C GLY A 981 -48.65 -22.69 -43.95
N GLY A 982 -48.03 -21.56 -44.30
CA GLY A 982 -48.67 -20.35 -44.82
C GLY A 982 -48.29 -20.03 -46.27
N MET A 983 -48.90 -18.98 -46.81
CA MET A 983 -48.68 -18.48 -48.16
C MET A 983 -48.74 -16.96 -48.19
N PHE A 984 -48.03 -16.34 -49.13
CA PHE A 984 -48.06 -14.92 -49.43
C PHE A 984 -48.07 -14.70 -50.94
N SER A 985 -48.54 -13.53 -51.39
CA SER A 985 -48.39 -13.14 -52.79
C SER A 985 -46.96 -12.68 -53.04
N ASP A 986 -46.23 -13.41 -53.88
CA ASP A 986 -44.93 -12.96 -54.37
C ASP A 986 -45.10 -11.73 -55.29
N ARG A 987 -43.97 -11.13 -55.67
CA ARG A 987 -43.91 -9.93 -56.50
C ARG A 987 -44.45 -10.09 -57.92
N ASN A 988 -44.64 -11.33 -58.37
CA ASN A 988 -45.19 -11.68 -59.69
C ASN A 988 -46.67 -12.11 -59.58
N GLY A 989 -47.29 -12.00 -58.40
CA GLY A 989 -48.68 -12.40 -58.16
C GLY A 989 -48.88 -13.89 -57.88
N ILE A 990 -47.80 -14.64 -57.65
CA ILE A 990 -47.84 -16.08 -57.35
C ILE A 990 -48.09 -16.27 -55.86
N GLN A 991 -49.07 -17.10 -55.49
CA GLN A 991 -49.27 -17.50 -54.09
C GLN A 991 -48.21 -18.52 -53.67
N ALA A 992 -47.18 -18.05 -52.98
CA ALA A 992 -45.98 -18.81 -52.62
C ALA A 992 -45.85 -19.02 -51.11
N SER A 993 -45.31 -20.17 -50.70
CA SER A 993 -44.81 -20.35 -49.32
C SER A 993 -43.35 -19.97 -49.20
N ILE A 994 -42.58 -20.06 -50.30
CA ILE A 994 -41.17 -19.69 -50.39
C ILE A 994 -40.98 -18.96 -51.72
N SER A 995 -40.51 -17.70 -51.67
CA SER A 995 -40.12 -16.94 -52.86
C SER A 995 -38.75 -16.30 -52.73
N THR A 996 -37.94 -16.48 -53.76
CA THR A 996 -36.63 -15.80 -53.95
C THR A 996 -36.62 -15.01 -55.26
N ALA A 997 -37.78 -14.56 -55.74
CA ALA A 997 -37.89 -13.79 -56.98
C ALA A 997 -37.14 -12.43 -56.87
N GLY A 998 -36.31 -12.11 -57.85
CA GLY A 998 -35.61 -10.82 -57.95
C GLY A 998 -35.86 -10.15 -59.30
N GLY A 999 -35.63 -8.85 -59.39
CA GLY A 999 -35.86 -8.07 -60.61
C GLY A 999 -34.73 -8.26 -61.63
N VAL A 1000 -33.55 -8.65 -61.14
CA VAL A 1000 -32.40 -9.06 -61.97
C VAL A 1000 -32.39 -10.57 -62.19
N ALA A 1001 -32.50 -11.34 -61.10
CA ALA A 1001 -32.52 -12.80 -61.14
C ALA A 1001 -33.06 -13.37 -59.82
N GLY A 1002 -33.50 -14.62 -59.83
CA GLY A 1002 -33.83 -15.38 -58.64
C GLY A 1002 -32.61 -15.81 -57.81
N GLY A 1003 -32.83 -16.00 -56.50
CA GLY A 1003 -31.93 -16.76 -55.63
C GLY A 1003 -32.22 -18.26 -55.69
N SER A 1004 -31.25 -19.11 -55.37
CA SER A 1004 -31.50 -20.57 -55.33
C SER A 1004 -32.39 -20.96 -54.15
N ILE A 1005 -33.16 -22.02 -54.29
CA ILE A 1005 -33.92 -22.63 -53.19
C ILE A 1005 -33.47 -24.08 -53.07
N THR A 1006 -32.91 -24.46 -51.93
CA THR A 1006 -32.53 -25.85 -51.63
C THR A 1006 -33.23 -26.31 -50.36
N ILE A 1007 -33.94 -27.43 -50.43
CA ILE A 1007 -34.60 -28.07 -49.29
C ILE A 1007 -34.09 -29.49 -49.19
N ARG A 1008 -33.39 -29.82 -48.10
CA ARG A 1008 -32.94 -31.17 -47.78
C ARG A 1008 -33.79 -31.71 -46.64
N HIS A 1009 -34.47 -32.82 -46.87
CA HIS A 1009 -35.30 -33.49 -45.87
C HIS A 1009 -35.13 -35.02 -45.95
N ASP A 1010 -35.37 -35.74 -44.86
CA ASP A 1010 -35.35 -37.22 -44.88
C ASP A 1010 -36.75 -37.81 -45.12
N GLY A 1011 -37.81 -37.03 -44.88
CA GLY A 1011 -39.20 -37.51 -45.03
C GLY A 1011 -39.62 -38.46 -43.89
N GLY A 1012 -38.81 -38.54 -42.82
CA GLY A 1012 -39.02 -39.37 -41.65
C GLY A 1012 -38.99 -40.88 -41.93
N LEU A 1013 -39.24 -41.69 -40.89
CA LEU A 1013 -39.15 -43.17 -40.92
C LEU A 1013 -39.99 -43.90 -42.00
N ARG A 1014 -40.89 -43.19 -42.69
CA ARG A 1014 -41.80 -43.74 -43.72
C ARG A 1014 -41.52 -43.21 -45.14
N GLY A 1015 -40.47 -42.40 -45.36
CA GLY A 1015 -40.19 -41.81 -46.67
C GLY A 1015 -41.32 -40.92 -47.17
N THR A 1016 -41.88 -40.08 -46.28
CA THR A 1016 -43.03 -39.23 -46.58
C THR A 1016 -42.68 -38.24 -47.71
N PRO A 1017 -43.39 -38.29 -48.85
CA PRO A 1017 -43.13 -37.39 -49.97
C PRO A 1017 -43.20 -35.92 -49.55
N PHE A 1018 -42.38 -35.09 -50.17
CA PHE A 1018 -42.49 -33.65 -50.05
C PHE A 1018 -43.63 -33.14 -50.94
N VAL A 1019 -44.63 -32.47 -50.36
CA VAL A 1019 -45.81 -32.02 -51.10
C VAL A 1019 -45.87 -30.50 -51.19
N VAL A 1020 -45.82 -29.96 -52.41
CA VAL A 1020 -46.14 -28.56 -52.70
C VAL A 1020 -47.65 -28.45 -52.90
N GLY A 1021 -48.33 -27.69 -52.03
CA GLY A 1021 -49.79 -27.59 -51.92
C GLY A 1021 -50.39 -28.21 -50.65
N ASN A 1022 -49.60 -28.89 -49.82
CA ASN A 1022 -50.02 -29.47 -48.54
C ASN A 1022 -48.83 -29.58 -47.58
N ALA A 1023 -48.82 -28.76 -46.53
CA ALA A 1023 -47.76 -28.73 -45.51
C ALA A 1023 -48.09 -29.49 -44.21
N THR A 1024 -49.19 -30.27 -44.15
CA THR A 1024 -49.63 -30.89 -42.89
C THR A 1024 -48.58 -31.83 -42.29
N VAL A 1025 -47.79 -32.51 -43.12
CA VAL A 1025 -46.78 -33.49 -42.68
C VAL A 1025 -45.36 -33.12 -43.14
N ASN A 1026 -45.16 -32.97 -44.46
CA ASN A 1026 -43.87 -32.63 -45.07
C ASN A 1026 -44.08 -31.91 -46.42
N GLY A 1027 -43.84 -30.61 -46.49
CA GLY A 1027 -44.15 -29.84 -47.69
C GLY A 1027 -44.44 -28.35 -47.47
N THR A 1028 -45.01 -27.71 -48.49
CA THR A 1028 -45.40 -26.29 -48.48
C THR A 1028 -46.89 -26.14 -48.78
N ALA A 1029 -47.56 -25.13 -48.21
CA ALA A 1029 -48.97 -24.86 -48.48
C ALA A 1029 -49.20 -24.22 -49.86
N GLY A 1030 -48.30 -23.35 -50.29
CA GLY A 1030 -48.29 -22.65 -51.58
C GLY A 1030 -47.09 -23.02 -52.45
N ALA A 1031 -46.90 -22.27 -53.55
CA ALA A 1031 -45.83 -22.52 -54.52
C ALA A 1031 -44.42 -22.28 -53.94
N ILE A 1032 -43.43 -22.88 -54.60
CA ILE A 1032 -41.99 -22.58 -54.39
C ILE A 1032 -41.49 -21.91 -55.68
N THR A 1033 -40.98 -20.68 -55.59
CA THR A 1033 -40.62 -19.90 -56.80
C THR A 1033 -39.33 -19.11 -56.65
N THR A 1034 -38.54 -19.08 -57.72
CA THR A 1034 -37.39 -18.17 -57.85
C THR A 1034 -37.64 -17.06 -58.87
N GLY A 1035 -38.87 -16.95 -59.40
CA GLY A 1035 -39.24 -16.09 -60.54
C GLY A 1035 -40.34 -16.69 -61.41
N SER A 1036 -40.98 -15.87 -62.25
CA SER A 1036 -42.07 -16.31 -63.13
C SER A 1036 -41.67 -17.41 -64.14
N ASP A 1037 -40.38 -17.54 -64.41
CA ASP A 1037 -39.75 -18.52 -65.29
C ASP A 1037 -39.37 -19.84 -64.57
N ASN A 1038 -39.31 -19.86 -63.23
CA ASN A 1038 -38.95 -21.04 -62.45
C ASN A 1038 -39.80 -21.19 -61.18
N THR A 1039 -41.00 -21.74 -61.36
CA THR A 1039 -41.99 -21.97 -60.30
C THR A 1039 -42.43 -23.43 -60.23
N ILE A 1040 -42.56 -23.97 -59.01
CA ILE A 1040 -43.20 -25.25 -58.71
C ILE A 1040 -44.60 -24.93 -58.15
N PHE A 1041 -45.64 -25.07 -58.98
CA PHE A 1041 -47.03 -24.82 -58.59
C PHE A 1041 -47.65 -26.01 -57.86
N PRO A 1042 -48.58 -25.77 -56.90
CA PRO A 1042 -49.37 -26.83 -56.29
C PRO A 1042 -50.44 -27.39 -57.25
N VAL A 1043 -50.91 -28.63 -57.09
CA VAL A 1043 -50.41 -29.65 -56.16
C VAL A 1043 -49.34 -30.50 -56.87
N ARG A 1044 -48.15 -30.61 -56.28
CA ARG A 1044 -47.08 -31.52 -56.75
C ARG A 1044 -46.51 -32.31 -55.58
N SER A 1045 -46.33 -33.61 -55.77
CA SER A 1045 -45.77 -34.52 -54.78
C SER A 1045 -44.44 -35.07 -55.27
N PHE A 1046 -43.41 -35.01 -54.44
CA PHE A 1046 -42.05 -35.46 -54.73
C PHE A 1046 -41.67 -36.59 -53.77
N PRO A 1047 -41.79 -37.87 -54.18
CA PRO A 1047 -41.39 -39.01 -53.35
C PRO A 1047 -39.85 -39.18 -53.25
N GLY A 1048 -39.06 -38.38 -53.97
CA GLY A 1048 -37.60 -38.39 -53.93
C GLY A 1048 -37.03 -37.07 -54.43
N SER A 1049 -35.69 -37.01 -54.57
CA SER A 1049 -34.99 -35.80 -54.98
C SER A 1049 -35.47 -35.25 -56.34
N TYR A 1050 -35.65 -33.94 -56.43
CA TYR A 1050 -36.10 -33.20 -57.59
C TYR A 1050 -35.28 -31.91 -57.79
N THR A 1051 -34.97 -31.56 -59.04
CA THR A 1051 -34.28 -30.31 -59.39
C THR A 1051 -34.99 -29.65 -60.56
N GLN A 1052 -35.31 -28.36 -60.41
CA GLN A 1052 -35.89 -27.52 -61.46
C GLN A 1052 -35.16 -26.18 -61.47
N GLY A 1053 -34.38 -25.94 -62.53
CA GLY A 1053 -33.51 -24.76 -62.60
C GLY A 1053 -32.56 -24.69 -61.41
N ILE A 1054 -32.64 -23.59 -60.65
CA ILE A 1054 -31.86 -23.35 -59.42
C ILE A 1054 -32.61 -23.75 -58.13
N THR A 1055 -33.75 -24.43 -58.26
CA THR A 1055 -34.54 -24.99 -57.15
C THR A 1055 -34.26 -26.48 -57.00
N ARG A 1056 -33.97 -26.94 -55.78
CA ARG A 1056 -33.63 -28.33 -55.44
C ARG A 1056 -34.42 -28.79 -54.23
N ILE A 1057 -35.16 -29.88 -54.36
CA ILE A 1057 -35.73 -30.65 -53.24
C ILE A 1057 -34.92 -31.94 -53.17
N ILE A 1058 -34.27 -32.22 -52.05
CA ILE A 1058 -33.34 -33.35 -51.92
C ILE A 1058 -33.87 -34.25 -50.80
N THR A 1059 -34.13 -35.50 -51.14
CA THR A 1059 -34.49 -36.58 -50.22
C THR A 1059 -33.29 -37.51 -50.09
N GLN A 1060 -32.74 -37.70 -48.88
CA GLN A 1060 -31.62 -38.62 -48.66
C GLN A 1060 -32.13 -40.08 -48.67
N ASP A 1061 -31.35 -41.02 -49.21
CA ASP A 1061 -31.71 -42.44 -49.33
C ASP A 1061 -30.60 -43.27 -48.64
N LEU A 1062 -30.98 -44.10 -47.65
CA LEU A 1062 -30.30 -45.26 -47.03
C LEU A 1062 -30.91 -45.47 -45.61
N ARG A 1063 -31.47 -46.63 -45.25
CA ARG A 1063 -30.75 -47.82 -44.74
C ARG A 1063 -31.70 -49.05 -44.59
N PRO A 1064 -31.23 -50.31 -44.70
CA PRO A 1064 -31.96 -51.48 -44.14
C PRO A 1064 -31.09 -52.39 -43.24
N PRO A 1065 -31.68 -53.28 -42.39
CA PRO A 1065 -32.68 -53.04 -41.33
C PRO A 1065 -32.22 -53.58 -39.94
N LEU A 1066 -32.90 -53.23 -38.84
CA LEU A 1066 -33.66 -54.17 -37.98
C LEU A 1066 -34.08 -53.60 -36.59
N THR A 1067 -35.35 -53.92 -36.28
CA THR A 1067 -36.00 -54.24 -34.98
C THR A 1067 -36.25 -53.17 -33.89
N PHE A 1068 -37.53 -53.02 -33.56
CA PHE A 1068 -38.10 -52.36 -32.37
C PHE A 1068 -38.07 -53.28 -31.14
N PRO A 1069 -38.19 -52.74 -29.91
CA PRO A 1069 -39.42 -53.01 -29.16
C PRO A 1069 -40.00 -51.83 -28.36
N ASP A 1070 -41.25 -52.04 -27.96
CA ASP A 1070 -42.25 -51.17 -27.33
C ASP A 1070 -41.84 -50.41 -26.06
N SER A 1071 -42.60 -49.32 -25.85
CA SER A 1071 -42.90 -48.71 -24.56
C SER A 1071 -43.85 -49.60 -23.75
N ASP A 1072 -43.57 -49.81 -22.46
CA ASP A 1072 -44.56 -49.56 -21.39
C ASP A 1072 -43.90 -49.62 -20.00
N GLN A 1073 -44.11 -48.55 -19.25
CA GLN A 1073 -43.88 -48.44 -17.81
C GLN A 1073 -44.87 -49.34 -17.05
N PRO A 1074 -44.50 -49.91 -15.87
CA PRO A 1074 -44.66 -49.13 -14.64
C PRO A 1074 -43.56 -49.33 -13.58
N ASN A 1075 -43.24 -48.24 -12.90
CA ASN A 1075 -42.59 -48.17 -11.57
C ASN A 1075 -43.21 -49.20 -10.59
N PRO A 1076 -42.48 -49.85 -9.63
CA PRO A 1076 -41.91 -49.14 -8.47
C PRO A 1076 -40.71 -49.81 -7.69
N LEU A 1077 -40.08 -49.01 -6.81
CA LEU A 1077 -39.28 -49.36 -5.60
C LEU A 1077 -37.78 -49.75 -5.74
N LEU A 1078 -36.95 -48.93 -5.06
CA LEU A 1078 -35.56 -49.12 -4.55
C LEU A 1078 -35.39 -50.43 -3.72
N PRO A 1079 -34.18 -50.91 -3.30
CA PRO A 1079 -32.77 -50.44 -3.44
C PRO A 1079 -31.72 -51.58 -3.72
N GLU A 1080 -30.42 -51.24 -3.62
CA GLU A 1080 -29.20 -52.10 -3.51
C GLU A 1080 -28.77 -52.82 -4.81
N GLY A 1081 -27.51 -52.87 -5.26
CA GLY A 1081 -26.20 -52.51 -4.75
C GLY A 1081 -25.17 -53.30 -5.59
N ASP A 1082 -24.06 -52.63 -5.91
CA ASP A 1082 -22.73 -53.19 -6.23
C ASP A 1082 -22.35 -53.82 -7.61
N SER A 1083 -21.09 -53.50 -7.96
CA SER A 1083 -20.11 -54.18 -8.83
C SER A 1083 -20.48 -54.61 -10.27
N ASP A 1084 -20.14 -53.77 -11.26
CA ASP A 1084 -19.27 -54.16 -12.40
C ASP A 1084 -19.23 -53.08 -13.51
N SER A 1085 -18.07 -52.43 -13.67
CA SER A 1085 -17.74 -51.65 -14.87
C SER A 1085 -16.83 -52.48 -15.78
N PRO A 1086 -17.17 -52.73 -17.06
CA PRO A 1086 -16.29 -53.45 -17.96
C PRO A 1086 -15.14 -52.54 -18.43
N PHE A 1087 -13.91 -52.90 -18.05
CA PHE A 1087 -12.70 -52.51 -18.78
C PHE A 1087 -12.76 -53.14 -20.18
N PHE A 1088 -12.80 -52.33 -21.23
CA PHE A 1088 -12.65 -52.84 -22.61
C PHE A 1088 -11.18 -53.25 -22.86
N LYS A 1089 -10.97 -54.51 -23.26
CA LYS A 1089 -9.71 -55.01 -23.82
C LYS A 1089 -9.46 -54.36 -25.20
N SER A 1090 -8.27 -53.81 -25.41
CA SER A 1090 -7.85 -53.19 -26.67
C SER A 1090 -7.67 -54.22 -27.79
N ALA A 1091 -7.96 -53.80 -29.03
CA ALA A 1091 -7.66 -54.54 -30.24
C ALA A 1091 -6.15 -54.86 -30.33
N ALA A 1092 -5.81 -56.08 -30.75
CA ALA A 1092 -4.44 -56.59 -30.78
C ALA A 1092 -3.60 -55.88 -31.86
N GLN A 1093 -2.63 -55.06 -31.45
CA GLN A 1093 -1.56 -54.56 -32.32
C GLN A 1093 -0.47 -55.64 -32.46
N ASP A 1094 0.10 -55.83 -33.66
CA ASP A 1094 1.16 -56.84 -33.88
C ASP A 1094 2.42 -56.48 -33.07
N PRO A 1095 2.82 -57.29 -32.06
CA PRO A 1095 3.95 -56.95 -31.19
C PRO A 1095 5.30 -56.90 -31.91
N ASN A 1096 5.38 -57.41 -33.14
CA ASN A 1096 6.58 -57.43 -33.97
C ASN A 1096 6.74 -56.22 -34.88
N GLN A 1097 5.72 -55.38 -35.04
CA GLN A 1097 5.81 -54.14 -35.82
C GLN A 1097 6.18 -52.96 -34.92
N ALA A 1098 6.77 -51.92 -35.50
CA ALA A 1098 7.08 -50.69 -34.78
C ALA A 1098 5.79 -50.17 -34.13
N PHE A 1099 5.82 -49.91 -32.83
CA PHE A 1099 4.64 -49.48 -32.11
C PHE A 1099 4.21 -48.12 -32.66
N GLU A 1100 2.99 -48.03 -33.21
CA GLU A 1100 2.60 -46.88 -34.04
C GLU A 1100 2.67 -45.55 -33.26
N THR A 1101 2.24 -45.57 -31.99
CA THR A 1101 2.31 -44.41 -31.11
C THR A 1101 3.76 -44.03 -30.82
N GLU A 1102 4.62 -44.97 -30.44
CA GLU A 1102 6.07 -44.71 -30.26
C GLU A 1102 6.73 -44.20 -31.54
N THR A 1103 6.30 -44.70 -32.69
CA THR A 1103 6.83 -44.28 -33.98
C THR A 1103 6.53 -42.82 -34.25
N ALA A 1104 5.30 -42.39 -33.95
CA ALA A 1104 4.91 -41.01 -34.10
C ALA A 1104 5.66 -40.08 -33.13
N PHE A 1105 5.77 -40.45 -31.85
CA PHE A 1105 6.55 -39.69 -30.87
C PHE A 1105 8.04 -39.62 -31.24
N THR A 1106 8.63 -40.73 -31.68
CA THR A 1106 10.04 -40.76 -32.12
C THR A 1106 10.25 -39.82 -33.30
N GLN A 1107 9.36 -39.83 -34.29
CA GLN A 1107 9.43 -38.96 -35.46
C GLN A 1107 9.29 -37.47 -35.08
N GLU A 1108 8.42 -37.16 -34.13
CA GLU A 1108 8.27 -35.79 -33.60
C GLU A 1108 9.59 -35.28 -32.98
N PHE A 1109 10.21 -36.07 -32.10
CA PHE A 1109 11.50 -35.72 -31.48
C PHE A 1109 12.66 -35.71 -32.48
N ASP A 1110 12.67 -36.63 -33.43
CA ASP A 1110 13.65 -36.69 -34.52
C ASP A 1110 13.57 -35.44 -35.41
N ASN A 1111 12.36 -35.00 -35.75
CA ASN A 1111 12.13 -33.79 -36.51
C ASN A 1111 12.56 -32.54 -35.73
N TYR A 1112 12.27 -32.48 -34.42
CA TYR A 1112 12.68 -31.37 -33.56
C TYR A 1112 14.22 -31.33 -33.37
N LEU A 1113 14.86 -32.48 -33.11
CA LEU A 1113 16.30 -32.58 -32.86
C LEU A 1113 17.14 -32.71 -34.14
N GLY A 1114 16.51 -32.84 -35.31
CA GLY A 1114 17.17 -33.09 -36.59
C GLY A 1114 17.92 -34.43 -36.66
N LYS A 1115 17.46 -35.45 -35.95
CA LYS A 1115 18.09 -36.78 -35.87
C LYS A 1115 17.14 -37.84 -36.44
N LYS A 1116 17.66 -39.03 -36.74
CA LYS A 1116 16.86 -40.19 -37.13
C LYS A 1116 17.11 -41.33 -36.17
N THR A 1117 16.08 -41.71 -35.45
CA THR A 1117 16.06 -42.71 -34.39
C THR A 1117 15.10 -43.82 -34.79
N ARG A 1118 15.51 -45.07 -34.55
CA ARG A 1118 14.66 -46.22 -34.83
C ARG A 1118 13.60 -46.35 -33.75
N SER A 1119 12.34 -46.33 -34.15
CA SER A 1119 11.20 -46.60 -33.27
C SER A 1119 11.14 -48.07 -32.86
N LYS A 1120 10.86 -48.33 -31.58
CA LYS A 1120 10.81 -49.67 -31.00
C LYS A 1120 9.47 -50.35 -31.25
N THR A 1121 9.47 -51.69 -31.32
CA THR A 1121 8.24 -52.48 -31.34
C THR A 1121 7.64 -52.60 -29.94
N LEU A 1122 6.35 -52.91 -29.83
CA LEU A 1122 5.71 -53.11 -28.52
C LEU A 1122 6.43 -54.21 -27.72
N ARG A 1123 6.88 -55.29 -28.39
CA ARG A 1123 7.63 -56.36 -27.73
C ARG A 1123 9.01 -55.92 -27.26
N GLU A 1124 9.71 -55.08 -28.01
CA GLU A 1124 11.00 -54.51 -27.60
C GLU A 1124 10.82 -53.64 -26.35
N ILE A 1125 9.81 -52.78 -26.32
CA ILE A 1125 9.49 -51.93 -25.15
C ILE A 1125 9.17 -52.79 -23.93
N GLN A 1126 8.30 -53.80 -24.05
CA GLN A 1126 7.95 -54.70 -22.94
C GLN A 1126 9.16 -55.54 -22.48
N SER A 1127 10.01 -56.00 -23.39
CA SER A 1127 11.24 -56.71 -23.06
C SER A 1127 12.22 -55.84 -22.28
N GLU A 1128 12.28 -54.55 -22.60
CA GLU A 1128 13.13 -53.59 -21.90
C GLU A 1128 12.57 -53.26 -20.51
N LEU A 1129 11.26 -53.09 -20.37
CA LEU A 1129 10.61 -52.95 -19.07
C LEU A 1129 10.82 -54.19 -18.18
N ARG A 1130 10.72 -55.41 -18.71
CA ARG A 1130 11.08 -56.65 -17.98
C ARG A 1130 12.56 -56.68 -17.59
N SER A 1131 13.44 -56.19 -18.45
CA SER A 1131 14.88 -56.10 -18.16
C SER A 1131 15.17 -55.07 -17.07
N ILE A 1132 14.48 -53.92 -17.09
CA ILE A 1132 14.56 -52.89 -16.05
C ILE A 1132 14.03 -53.47 -14.74
N GLU A 1133 12.83 -54.06 -14.72
CA GLU A 1133 12.25 -54.68 -13.53
C GLU A 1133 13.18 -55.77 -12.95
N LYS A 1134 13.74 -56.64 -13.79
CA LYS A 1134 14.68 -57.67 -13.34
C LYS A 1134 15.98 -57.09 -12.77
N LYS A 1135 16.45 -55.95 -13.28
CA LYS A 1135 17.68 -55.29 -12.83
C LYS A 1135 17.48 -54.42 -11.61
N THR A 1136 16.35 -53.74 -11.49
CA THR A 1136 16.10 -52.70 -10.47
C THR A 1136 15.11 -53.15 -9.40
N GLY A 1137 14.33 -54.21 -9.66
CA GLY A 1137 13.19 -54.60 -8.85
C GLY A 1137 11.99 -53.66 -8.98
N ILE A 1138 12.07 -52.64 -9.84
CA ILE A 1138 11.04 -51.60 -9.96
C ILE A 1138 10.15 -51.89 -11.16
N LYS A 1139 8.87 -52.10 -10.88
CA LYS A 1139 7.82 -52.25 -11.88
C LYS A 1139 7.39 -50.90 -12.42
N THR A 1140 7.69 -50.67 -13.71
CA THR A 1140 7.44 -49.39 -14.38
C THR A 1140 6.38 -49.54 -15.47
N ALA A 1141 5.50 -48.55 -15.57
CA ALA A 1141 4.60 -48.37 -16.71
C ALA A 1141 4.97 -47.11 -17.50
N LEU A 1142 4.97 -47.23 -18.83
CA LEU A 1142 5.02 -46.09 -19.74
C LEU A 1142 3.60 -45.66 -20.07
N ILE A 1143 3.28 -44.39 -19.88
CA ILE A 1143 1.96 -43.80 -20.16
C ILE A 1143 2.11 -42.79 -21.29
N TYR A 1144 1.58 -43.12 -22.46
CA TYR A 1144 1.49 -42.22 -23.60
C TYR A 1144 0.20 -41.41 -23.54
N LEU A 1145 0.33 -40.09 -23.62
CA LEU A 1145 -0.79 -39.16 -23.71
C LEU A 1145 -0.82 -38.56 -25.11
N SER A 1146 -1.80 -39.01 -25.91
CA SER A 1146 -1.92 -38.63 -27.30
C SER A 1146 -3.33 -38.18 -27.64
N CYS A 1147 -3.43 -37.41 -28.72
CA CYS A 1147 -4.71 -37.05 -29.28
C CYS A 1147 -5.24 -38.19 -30.17
N LYS A 1148 -6.53 -38.54 -30.01
CA LYS A 1148 -7.28 -39.36 -30.97
C LYS A 1148 -8.33 -38.51 -31.68
N PRO A 1149 -8.21 -38.32 -33.00
CA PRO A 1149 -9.26 -37.70 -33.80
C PRO A 1149 -10.55 -38.52 -33.77
N LYS A 1150 -11.71 -37.85 -33.76
CA LYS A 1150 -13.04 -38.49 -33.72
C LYS A 1150 -13.45 -39.25 -34.99
N LYS A 1151 -12.82 -38.97 -36.15
CA LYS A 1151 -13.08 -39.68 -37.42
C LYS A 1151 -12.05 -40.80 -37.67
N ASP A 1152 -12.50 -42.06 -37.58
CA ASP A 1152 -11.76 -43.25 -38.03
C ASP A 1152 -11.77 -43.37 -39.58
N ASP A 1153 -11.29 -42.36 -40.31
CA ASP A 1153 -11.10 -42.47 -41.76
C ASP A 1153 -9.76 -43.17 -42.06
N ILE A 1154 -9.86 -44.44 -42.46
CA ILE A 1154 -8.80 -45.26 -43.06
C ILE A 1154 -8.36 -44.58 -44.37
N VAL A 1155 -7.27 -43.81 -44.36
CA VAL A 1155 -6.50 -43.49 -45.58
C VAL A 1155 -5.00 -43.52 -45.28
N ILE A 1156 -4.38 -44.51 -45.92
CA ILE A 1156 -2.97 -44.76 -46.25
C ILE A 1156 -2.01 -43.59 -45.97
N TRP A 1157 -0.97 -43.92 -45.20
CA TRP A 1157 0.16 -43.11 -44.73
C TRP A 1157 0.86 -42.33 -45.85
N GLU A 1158 0.65 -41.01 -45.93
CA GLU A 1158 1.75 -40.12 -46.29
C GLU A 1158 2.63 -39.94 -45.05
N PHE A 1159 3.79 -40.59 -45.09
CA PHE A 1159 4.81 -40.53 -44.05
C PHE A 1159 5.17 -39.08 -43.72
N GLY A 1160 4.85 -38.65 -42.50
CA GLY A 1160 5.49 -37.49 -41.87
C GLY A 1160 4.59 -36.35 -41.37
N LYS A 1161 3.26 -36.48 -41.40
CA LYS A 1161 2.36 -35.55 -40.68
C LYS A 1161 1.35 -36.33 -39.85
N GLN A 1162 1.50 -36.30 -38.54
CA GLN A 1162 0.45 -36.77 -37.64
C GLN A 1162 -0.68 -35.72 -37.69
N LYS A 1163 -1.95 -36.13 -37.81
CA LYS A 1163 -3.09 -35.20 -37.94
C LYS A 1163 -3.28 -34.27 -36.72
N CYS A 1164 -2.51 -34.51 -35.66
CA CYS A 1164 -2.44 -33.73 -34.43
C CYS A 1164 -1.20 -32.82 -34.35
N ASP A 1165 -0.45 -32.67 -35.45
CA ASP A 1165 0.65 -31.69 -35.60
C ASP A 1165 0.14 -30.25 -35.79
N GLY A 1166 -1.13 -29.95 -35.46
CA GLY A 1166 -1.76 -28.62 -35.45
C GLY A 1166 -2.43 -28.32 -34.10
N VAL A 1167 -3.00 -27.11 -33.93
CA VAL A 1167 -3.70 -26.71 -32.69
C VAL A 1167 -4.82 -27.72 -32.37
N PRO A 1168 -4.95 -28.24 -31.14
CA PRO A 1168 -5.98 -29.21 -30.77
C PRO A 1168 -7.39 -28.75 -31.15
N GLU A 1169 -8.14 -29.57 -31.89
CA GLU A 1169 -9.53 -29.28 -32.25
C GLU A 1169 -10.50 -29.74 -31.15
N ASP A 1170 -11.65 -29.08 -30.99
CA ASP A 1170 -12.63 -29.36 -29.92
C ASP A 1170 -13.23 -30.78 -29.99
N GLU A 1171 -13.12 -31.46 -31.13
CA GLU A 1171 -13.66 -32.80 -31.34
C GLU A 1171 -12.64 -33.92 -31.10
N ASP A 1172 -11.39 -33.58 -30.82
CA ASP A 1172 -10.33 -34.54 -30.53
C ASP A 1172 -10.44 -35.09 -29.11
N PHE A 1173 -10.25 -36.40 -28.95
CA PHE A 1173 -10.33 -37.06 -27.65
C PHE A 1173 -8.96 -37.36 -27.06
N LEU A 1174 -8.86 -37.31 -25.74
CA LEU A 1174 -7.70 -37.83 -25.03
C LEU A 1174 -7.63 -39.34 -25.19
N ARG A 1175 -6.50 -39.82 -25.74
CA ARG A 1175 -6.09 -41.21 -25.68
C ARG A 1175 -4.99 -41.37 -24.65
N VAL A 1176 -5.20 -42.30 -23.73
CA VAL A 1176 -4.20 -42.69 -22.73
C VAL A 1176 -3.83 -44.13 -23.00
N GLU A 1177 -2.56 -44.37 -23.30
CA GLU A 1177 -2.04 -45.70 -23.59
C GLU A 1177 -0.98 -46.07 -22.58
N MET A 1178 -1.13 -47.21 -21.91
CA MET A 1178 -0.21 -47.68 -20.90
C MET A 1178 0.45 -48.98 -21.36
N ILE A 1179 1.79 -49.01 -21.35
CA ILE A 1179 2.57 -50.22 -21.58
C ILE A 1179 3.28 -50.59 -20.28
N THR A 1180 3.04 -51.80 -19.80
CA THR A 1180 3.80 -52.44 -18.71
C THR A 1180 4.64 -53.58 -19.27
N ALA A 1181 5.47 -54.20 -18.42
CA ALA A 1181 6.20 -55.42 -18.77
C ALA A 1181 5.30 -56.53 -19.34
N GLU A 1182 4.03 -56.60 -18.92
CA GLU A 1182 3.12 -57.71 -19.24
C GLU A 1182 1.92 -57.33 -20.11
N GLN A 1183 1.45 -56.08 -20.07
CA GLN A 1183 0.23 -55.66 -20.76
C GLN A 1183 0.41 -54.36 -21.53
N TYR A 1184 -0.41 -54.20 -22.56
CA TYR A 1184 -0.67 -52.93 -23.20
C TYR A 1184 -2.16 -52.62 -23.03
N THR A 1185 -2.46 -51.40 -22.62
CA THR A 1185 -3.83 -50.90 -22.41
C THR A 1185 -3.96 -49.60 -23.18
N SER A 1186 -5.05 -49.43 -23.93
CA SER A 1186 -5.39 -48.17 -24.59
C SER A 1186 -6.80 -47.80 -24.19
N ILE A 1187 -6.97 -46.63 -23.59
CA ILE A 1187 -8.26 -46.13 -23.13
C ILE A 1187 -8.54 -44.73 -23.69
N LEU A 1188 -9.84 -44.45 -23.82
CA LEU A 1188 -10.36 -43.10 -23.95
C LEU A 1188 -11.06 -42.80 -22.61
N PRO A 1189 -10.42 -42.03 -21.71
CA PRO A 1189 -11.01 -41.67 -20.43
C PRO A 1189 -12.37 -41.00 -20.62
N ARG A 1190 -13.26 -41.12 -19.64
CA ARG A 1190 -14.62 -40.57 -19.68
C ARG A 1190 -14.92 -39.79 -18.41
N TYR A 1191 -15.84 -38.84 -18.46
CA TYR A 1191 -16.27 -38.12 -17.25
C TYR A 1191 -16.97 -39.07 -16.28
N GLU A 1192 -16.49 -39.12 -15.04
CA GLU A 1192 -17.16 -39.85 -13.97
C GLU A 1192 -18.46 -39.15 -13.53
N GLY A 1193 -19.48 -39.93 -13.19
CA GLY A 1193 -20.74 -39.41 -12.64
C GLY A 1193 -21.73 -38.82 -13.67
N ARG A 1194 -21.39 -38.78 -14.96
CA ARG A 1194 -22.33 -38.42 -16.03
C ARG A 1194 -22.97 -39.65 -16.67
N GLU A 1195 -24.29 -39.61 -16.87
CA GLU A 1195 -25.06 -40.69 -17.51
C GLU A 1195 -24.64 -40.93 -18.97
N ASP A 1196 -24.10 -39.92 -19.67
CA ASP A 1196 -23.74 -39.98 -21.09
C ASP A 1196 -22.36 -40.62 -21.37
N LYS A 1197 -21.54 -40.88 -20.34
CA LYS A 1197 -20.22 -41.53 -20.43
C LYS A 1197 -19.35 -40.99 -21.60
N LYS A 1198 -19.37 -39.68 -21.87
CA LYS A 1198 -18.57 -39.04 -22.94
C LYS A 1198 -17.07 -39.16 -22.68
N ASN A 1199 -16.30 -39.35 -23.75
CA ASN A 1199 -14.84 -39.36 -23.68
C ASN A 1199 -14.32 -37.94 -23.39
N ILE A 1200 -13.24 -37.83 -22.62
CA ILE A 1200 -12.56 -36.58 -22.29
C ILE A 1200 -11.96 -35.98 -23.57
N GLN A 1201 -12.17 -34.68 -23.78
CA GLN A 1201 -11.59 -33.96 -24.92
C GLN A 1201 -10.11 -33.68 -24.70
N TYR A 1202 -9.30 -33.83 -25.73
CA TYR A 1202 -7.85 -33.62 -25.66
C TYR A 1202 -7.50 -32.15 -25.35
N LYS A 1203 -8.26 -31.21 -25.91
CA LYS A 1203 -8.08 -29.77 -25.67
C LYS A 1203 -8.33 -29.37 -24.22
N GLU A 1204 -9.36 -29.90 -23.57
CA GLU A 1204 -9.64 -29.60 -22.16
C GLU A 1204 -8.51 -30.07 -21.24
N VAL A 1205 -7.87 -31.18 -21.59
CA VAL A 1205 -6.70 -31.70 -20.86
C VAL A 1205 -5.49 -30.79 -21.02
N VAL A 1206 -5.28 -30.25 -22.23
CA VAL A 1206 -4.24 -29.24 -22.51
C VAL A 1206 -4.51 -27.98 -21.71
N ASP A 1207 -5.71 -27.40 -21.80
CA ASP A 1207 -6.07 -26.16 -21.11
C ASP A 1207 -5.95 -26.33 -19.57
N THR A 1208 -6.40 -27.47 -19.02
CA THR A 1208 -6.24 -27.78 -17.58
C THR A 1208 -4.76 -27.97 -17.19
N GLY A 1209 -3.91 -28.50 -18.08
CA GLY A 1209 -2.47 -28.60 -17.87
C GLY A 1209 -1.78 -27.24 -17.81
N ILE A 1210 -2.23 -26.29 -18.65
CA ILE A 1210 -1.77 -24.89 -18.64
C ILE A 1210 -2.14 -24.20 -17.34
N ASP A 1211 -3.40 -24.37 -16.90
CA ASP A 1211 -3.88 -23.79 -15.64
C ASP A 1211 -3.10 -24.36 -14.46
N LEU A 1212 -2.86 -25.69 -14.43
CA LEU A 1212 -2.01 -26.30 -13.40
C LEU A 1212 -0.60 -25.70 -13.36
N TYR A 1213 0.03 -25.47 -14.52
CA TYR A 1213 1.37 -24.86 -14.58
C TYR A 1213 1.38 -23.41 -14.08
N LYS A 1214 0.40 -22.60 -14.48
CA LYS A 1214 0.24 -21.21 -14.02
C LYS A 1214 -0.01 -21.14 -12.50
N ASP A 1215 -0.85 -22.02 -11.99
CA ASP A 1215 -1.24 -22.02 -10.59
C ASP A 1215 -0.09 -22.49 -9.68
N ILE A 1216 0.73 -23.46 -10.13
CA ILE A 1216 1.91 -23.92 -9.37
C ILE A 1216 3.04 -22.86 -9.35
N THR A 1217 3.13 -22.01 -10.38
CA THR A 1217 4.18 -20.98 -10.49
C THR A 1217 3.81 -19.65 -9.82
N ASN A 1218 2.58 -19.50 -9.32
CA ASN A 1218 2.10 -18.30 -8.63
C ASN A 1218 2.48 -18.29 -7.13
N VAL A 1219 3.42 -17.42 -6.75
CA VAL A 1219 4.00 -17.38 -5.38
C VAL A 1219 3.07 -16.73 -4.33
N ARG A 1220 1.92 -16.15 -4.73
CA ARG A 1220 1.02 -15.40 -3.83
C ARG A 1220 -0.15 -16.23 -3.28
N ASN A 1221 -0.47 -17.38 -3.88
CA ASN A 1221 -1.57 -18.24 -3.44
C ASN A 1221 -1.21 -19.73 -3.62
N GLN A 1222 -1.16 -20.51 -2.53
CA GLN A 1222 -0.58 -21.86 -2.51
C GLN A 1222 -1.57 -23.02 -2.72
N GLU A 1223 -2.85 -22.75 -2.97
CA GLU A 1223 -3.90 -23.79 -2.97
C GLU A 1223 -4.61 -23.99 -4.34
N ASP A 1224 -4.56 -23.01 -5.25
CA ASP A 1224 -5.38 -22.99 -6.49
C ASP A 1224 -5.07 -24.16 -7.44
N TYR A 1225 -3.82 -24.62 -7.48
CA TYR A 1225 -3.39 -25.74 -8.33
C TYR A 1225 -4.12 -27.06 -8.04
N LYS A 1226 -4.72 -27.20 -6.85
CA LYS A 1226 -5.33 -28.46 -6.38
C LYS A 1226 -6.52 -28.88 -7.25
N GLU A 1227 -7.33 -27.94 -7.74
CA GLU A 1227 -8.49 -28.28 -8.57
C GLU A 1227 -8.09 -28.75 -9.97
N ALA A 1228 -7.14 -28.08 -10.61
CA ALA A 1228 -6.58 -28.52 -11.89
C ALA A 1228 -5.86 -29.88 -11.75
N ALA A 1229 -5.09 -30.08 -10.68
CA ALA A 1229 -4.42 -31.34 -10.38
C ALA A 1229 -5.42 -32.50 -10.17
N LYS A 1230 -6.53 -32.24 -9.49
CA LYS A 1230 -7.59 -33.24 -9.22
C LYS A 1230 -8.29 -33.69 -10.50
N LYS A 1231 -8.59 -32.76 -11.41
CA LYS A 1231 -9.17 -33.08 -12.74
C LYS A 1231 -8.22 -33.95 -13.58
N LEU A 1232 -6.95 -33.57 -13.68
CA LEU A 1232 -5.95 -34.34 -14.44
C LEU A 1232 -5.75 -35.74 -13.86
N TYR A 1233 -5.71 -35.89 -12.54
CA TYR A 1233 -5.66 -37.20 -11.90
C TYR A 1233 -6.88 -38.07 -12.23
N GLN A 1234 -8.10 -37.49 -12.19
CA GLN A 1234 -9.34 -38.20 -12.54
C GLN A 1234 -9.37 -38.65 -14.01
N TRP A 1235 -8.80 -37.88 -14.92
CA TRP A 1235 -8.84 -38.21 -16.35
C TRP A 1235 -7.70 -39.14 -16.78
N ILE A 1236 -6.51 -39.01 -16.20
CA ILE A 1236 -5.32 -39.72 -16.70
C ILE A 1236 -4.97 -40.93 -15.82
N ILE A 1237 -4.99 -40.78 -14.50
CA ILE A 1237 -4.48 -41.79 -13.56
C ILE A 1237 -5.57 -42.69 -13.02
N LYS A 1238 -6.68 -42.11 -12.56
CA LYS A 1238 -7.79 -42.85 -11.97
C LYS A 1238 -8.29 -44.00 -12.86
N PRO A 1239 -8.42 -43.84 -14.19
CA PRO A 1239 -8.87 -44.94 -15.06
C PRO A 1239 -7.86 -46.09 -15.16
N LEU A 1240 -6.57 -45.84 -14.89
CA LEU A 1240 -5.49 -46.83 -14.96
C LEU A 1240 -5.26 -47.54 -13.61
N GLU A 1241 -5.75 -46.98 -12.50
CA GLU A 1241 -5.48 -47.49 -11.15
C GLU A 1241 -5.75 -48.98 -10.95
N PRO A 1242 -6.84 -49.57 -11.47
CA PRO A 1242 -7.07 -51.00 -11.27
C PRO A 1242 -5.98 -51.86 -11.91
N THR A 1243 -5.43 -51.46 -13.05
CA THR A 1243 -4.31 -52.17 -13.69
C THR A 1243 -2.99 -51.90 -12.96
N LEU A 1244 -2.73 -50.66 -12.55
CA LEU A 1244 -1.53 -50.30 -11.79
C LEU A 1244 -1.46 -51.06 -10.45
N LYS A 1245 -2.58 -51.12 -9.71
CA LYS A 1245 -2.68 -51.87 -8.44
C LYS A 1245 -2.56 -53.37 -8.65
N ARG A 1246 -3.22 -53.93 -9.67
CA ARG A 1246 -3.19 -55.37 -9.97
C ARG A 1246 -1.79 -55.85 -10.35
N GLU A 1247 -1.03 -55.06 -11.11
CA GLU A 1247 0.34 -55.43 -11.51
C GLU A 1247 1.39 -55.00 -10.49
N GLY A 1248 1.02 -54.18 -9.50
CA GLY A 1248 1.92 -53.62 -8.51
C GLY A 1248 2.89 -52.60 -9.10
N ILE A 1249 2.44 -51.83 -10.10
CA ILE A 1249 3.21 -50.75 -10.70
C ILE A 1249 3.22 -49.55 -9.75
N ASN A 1250 4.41 -49.11 -9.36
CA ASN A 1250 4.59 -47.95 -8.48
C ASN A 1250 5.46 -46.86 -9.12
N ASN A 1251 5.92 -47.06 -10.36
CA ASN A 1251 6.70 -46.09 -11.11
C ASN A 1251 6.04 -45.83 -12.46
N LEU A 1252 5.73 -44.56 -12.75
CA LEU A 1252 5.05 -44.13 -13.97
C LEU A 1252 5.96 -43.16 -14.74
N ALA A 1253 6.16 -43.41 -16.03
CA ALA A 1253 6.83 -42.48 -16.92
C ALA A 1253 5.84 -42.00 -17.98
N PHE A 1254 5.63 -40.69 -18.07
CA PHE A 1254 4.71 -40.09 -19.02
C PHE A 1254 5.42 -39.65 -20.30
N ILE A 1255 4.80 -39.94 -21.43
CA ILE A 1255 5.24 -39.57 -22.77
C ILE A 1255 4.07 -38.82 -23.41
N ALA A 1256 4.08 -37.51 -23.26
CA ALA A 1256 2.98 -36.64 -23.69
C ALA A 1256 3.33 -35.93 -24.99
N SER A 1257 2.33 -35.63 -25.84
CA SER A 1257 2.56 -34.85 -27.07
C SER A 1257 2.90 -33.39 -26.76
N ARG A 1258 3.47 -32.66 -27.73
CA ARG A 1258 4.02 -31.29 -27.55
C ARG A 1258 3.18 -30.34 -26.70
N TYR A 1259 1.86 -30.32 -26.88
CA TYR A 1259 0.96 -29.38 -26.19
C TYR A 1259 0.73 -29.70 -24.70
N LEU A 1260 1.23 -30.84 -24.23
CA LEU A 1260 1.22 -31.24 -22.82
C LEU A 1260 2.64 -31.26 -22.23
N ARG A 1261 3.65 -30.79 -22.98
CA ARG A 1261 5.04 -30.62 -22.51
C ARG A 1261 5.24 -29.18 -22.06
N SER A 1262 6.15 -28.97 -21.11
CA SER A 1262 6.39 -27.66 -20.49
C SER A 1262 7.05 -26.59 -21.37
N GLU A 1263 7.45 -26.91 -22.62
CA GLU A 1263 8.18 -25.97 -23.48
C GLU A 1263 7.29 -25.11 -24.40
N ASP A 1264 6.00 -25.46 -24.57
CA ASP A 1264 5.05 -24.75 -25.45
C ASP A 1264 3.85 -24.12 -24.70
N VAL A 1265 3.97 -23.97 -23.36
CA VAL A 1265 2.95 -23.40 -22.44
C VAL A 1265 3.43 -22.11 -21.77
#